data_AF-A0A845QLB2-F1
#
_entry.id   AF-A0A845QLB2-F1
#
_cell.length_a   1.000
_cell.length_b   1.000
_cell.length_c   1.000
_cell.angle_alpha   90.00
_cell.angle_beta   90.00
_cell.angle_gamma   90.00
#
_symmetry.space_group_name_H-M   'P 1'
#
loop_
_entity.id
_entity.type
_entity.pdbx_description
1 polymer ?
#
loop_
_entity_poly.entity_id
_entity_poly.type
_entity_poly.pdbx_seq_one_letter_code
_entity_poly.pdbx_strand_id
1 'polypeptide(L)'
;ILKMKKFLTVLLALSVVFTYSFSAVGTVFAVTDEGTFNGNVNQAQAQVTETLNSSYNNVVKNITAAEYDTGYTASKAAWTAAAQLIKDKQLAAITARTNEIKGKYADLQDLTVNEIVALYSEAKGDDTKNDFASDAPVLVQGDLNDALYADVKVKDAVARADFAEKKAEALNAVDKINLSIYSTTVDKVTKKSGYDLAKEKIAEIKKEINAVTIAANADVSAVKTALGEIGATETVTYNTATGEYGTETATVDAGALKDVVKIVDSTDANVVIGYKLANALNYLTTAKEEADATTLAAKKAAYLSRVNANAAQYLASNATATGDTAAKVKAEKDAYVAGMTAIINAVTTDAELSAIATSTDTIAVPTTDFFYTANAVKISDLETVAAKYKAYKDADGNTVKDADAIDKIVADAKVAAYKTNAAWSGYDAAEAEIKSDATNAAAAVSKEVIELEKADIEKGRAEALAEGYYAPEEAKVNALFDKLIAAVDAAKTATEVQDVYTNNNAVVGLDEIYTKEDLLDEIKAMAGFTTNKTALEAYKTMLNAGFTSADAGYRDFTAYDDNFFADLYASNGARTTEKVAALLNTAKAVLDAAKTKGQIAADKKAVEDKIAALPATITTANAAAVTAAFDAAVAYNKDANKTMDNTDIANIATLKLAISALAKAEKKEITDAIAKLPANVTSADKENIKTLVAKEKAFNEKCDTGKIYEGVTRFTDAEITTLTDKLVTIRGQELAAVKKAIDAIPFNVTEAHKALVETARALYDAYVAEYTDYTAPAPSGGYNQNAAKDIPDAKFKELADAEATLAALEKDAVEKIIKAVESFKIKVTTKRYTGSKMRINWTTTGDESAIDGYRVYYSTKKSNSGYKYLTKTTKKYINHTSIKKNVKKGTRVYYRV
;
A
#
# COMPACT_ATOMS: atom_id res chain seq x y z
N ILE A 1 86.51 31.22 -46.47
CA ILE A 1 87.65 31.00 -45.54
C ILE A 1 87.32 29.97 -44.43
N LEU A 2 86.14 29.99 -43.78
CA LEU A 2 85.75 28.94 -42.79
C LEU A 2 85.48 27.53 -43.39
N LYS A 3 85.16 27.42 -44.68
CA LYS A 3 84.97 26.13 -45.41
C LYS A 3 86.28 25.41 -45.77
N MET A 4 87.43 26.11 -45.83
CA MET A 4 88.75 25.50 -46.11
C MET A 4 89.40 24.88 -44.86
N LYS A 5 89.03 25.32 -43.64
CA LYS A 5 89.59 24.77 -42.41
C LYS A 5 89.13 23.34 -42.13
N LYS A 6 87.92 22.94 -42.52
CA LYS A 6 87.41 21.57 -42.30
C LYS A 6 88.04 20.53 -43.24
N PHE A 7 88.36 20.92 -44.49
CA PHE A 7 89.08 20.04 -45.42
C PHE A 7 90.54 19.80 -44.99
N LEU A 8 91.21 20.80 -44.41
CA LEU A 8 92.59 20.67 -43.98
C LEU A 8 92.75 19.83 -42.71
N THR A 9 91.79 19.88 -41.77
CA THR A 9 91.81 19.04 -40.56
C THR A 9 91.47 17.58 -40.84
N VAL A 10 90.65 17.30 -41.87
CA VAL A 10 90.34 15.94 -42.33
C VAL A 10 91.52 15.32 -43.08
N LEU A 11 92.25 16.09 -43.90
CA LEU A 11 93.52 15.64 -44.49
C LEU A 11 94.61 15.41 -43.43
N LEU A 12 94.67 16.24 -42.38
CA LEU A 12 95.66 16.08 -41.30
C LEU A 12 95.35 14.84 -40.44
N ALA A 13 94.06 14.50 -40.23
CA ALA A 13 93.66 13.27 -39.56
C ALA A 13 93.93 12.01 -40.42
N LEU A 14 93.83 12.10 -41.75
CA LEU A 14 94.28 11.03 -42.66
C LEU A 14 95.79 10.77 -42.57
N SER A 15 96.61 11.80 -42.34
CA SER A 15 98.07 11.65 -42.22
C SER A 15 98.54 10.96 -40.92
N VAL A 16 97.73 11.00 -39.87
CA VAL A 16 98.09 10.46 -38.54
C VAL A 16 97.67 8.99 -38.37
N VAL A 17 96.66 8.52 -39.10
CA VAL A 17 96.27 7.10 -39.08
C VAL A 17 97.16 6.24 -40.00
N PHE A 18 97.81 6.84 -41.00
CA PHE A 18 98.73 6.14 -41.91
C PHE A 18 100.17 6.00 -41.39
N THR A 19 100.53 6.60 -40.24
CA THR A 19 101.93 6.66 -39.76
C THR A 19 102.30 5.69 -38.64
N TYR A 20 101.39 4.81 -38.21
CA TYR A 20 101.71 3.80 -37.20
C TYR A 20 101.12 2.43 -37.55
N SER A 21 101.86 1.67 -38.37
CA SER A 21 102.09 0.21 -38.25
C SER A 21 102.91 -0.28 -39.45
N PHE A 22 103.90 -1.14 -39.18
CA PHE A 22 104.75 -1.92 -40.12
C PHE A 22 106.07 -1.32 -40.59
N SER A 23 106.98 -1.09 -39.63
CA SER A 23 108.42 -1.31 -39.83
C SER A 23 108.76 -2.78 -39.56
N ALA A 24 108.87 -3.61 -40.60
CA ALA A 24 109.69 -4.83 -40.71
C ALA A 24 109.07 -5.80 -41.72
N VAL A 25 109.57 -5.83 -42.96
CA VAL A 25 110.19 -7.00 -43.62
C VAL A 25 110.99 -6.42 -44.79
N GLY A 26 112.29 -6.70 -44.80
CA GLY A 26 113.21 -6.29 -45.87
C GLY A 26 113.27 -7.30 -47.02
N THR A 27 114.08 -6.91 -48.02
CA THR A 27 114.56 -7.65 -49.20
C THR A 27 113.63 -7.70 -50.42
N VAL A 28 114.01 -6.93 -51.45
CA VAL A 28 113.71 -7.21 -52.86
C VAL A 28 114.95 -7.90 -53.45
N PHE A 29 114.79 -9.19 -53.77
CA PHE A 29 115.52 -9.81 -54.88
C PHE A 29 114.79 -9.46 -56.17
N ALA A 30 115.54 -9.13 -57.21
CA ALA A 30 115.04 -9.03 -58.56
C ALA A 30 114.71 -10.43 -59.11
N VAL A 31 113.45 -10.66 -59.45
CA VAL A 31 112.95 -11.67 -60.38
C VAL A 31 111.78 -11.02 -61.11
N THR A 32 111.87 -10.90 -62.43
CA THR A 32 110.69 -10.68 -63.28
C THR A 32 109.80 -11.90 -63.15
N ASP A 33 108.54 -11.73 -62.76
CA ASP A 33 107.40 -12.56 -63.16
C ASP A 33 106.17 -12.14 -62.33
N GLU A 34 105.00 -12.30 -62.94
CA GLU A 34 103.64 -12.08 -62.44
C GLU A 34 103.39 -12.50 -60.97
N GLY A 35 104.20 -13.44 -60.43
CA GLY A 35 104.16 -13.91 -59.05
C GLY A 35 104.42 -12.85 -57.98
N THR A 36 105.36 -11.91 -58.19
CA THR A 36 105.69 -10.87 -57.19
C THR A 36 104.60 -9.80 -57.11
N PHE A 37 104.06 -9.38 -58.26
CA PHE A 37 102.93 -8.45 -58.32
C PHE A 37 101.69 -9.03 -57.65
N ASN A 38 101.32 -10.28 -57.96
CA ASN A 38 100.19 -10.95 -57.32
C ASN A 38 100.36 -11.09 -55.79
N GLY A 39 101.59 -11.28 -55.31
CA GLY A 39 101.94 -11.23 -53.89
C GLY A 39 101.65 -9.86 -53.26
N ASN A 40 102.08 -8.78 -53.92
CA ASN A 40 101.81 -7.41 -53.47
C ASN A 40 100.31 -7.08 -53.48
N VAL A 41 99.56 -7.53 -54.49
CA VAL A 41 98.09 -7.33 -54.57
C VAL A 41 97.36 -8.07 -53.45
N ASN A 42 97.77 -9.30 -53.12
CA ASN A 42 97.20 -10.04 -51.98
C ASN A 42 97.51 -9.36 -50.64
N GLN A 43 98.72 -8.82 -50.47
CA GLN A 43 99.08 -8.08 -49.26
C GLN A 43 98.28 -6.78 -49.13
N ALA A 44 98.08 -6.05 -50.23
CA ALA A 44 97.22 -4.87 -50.28
C ALA A 44 95.76 -5.20 -49.94
N GLN A 45 95.20 -6.28 -50.50
CA GLN A 45 93.84 -6.76 -50.18
C GLN A 45 93.68 -7.02 -48.67
N ALA A 46 94.66 -7.67 -48.04
CA ALA A 46 94.64 -7.94 -46.60
C ALA A 46 94.66 -6.65 -45.77
N GLN A 47 95.50 -5.67 -46.12
CA GLN A 47 95.54 -4.37 -45.44
C GLN A 47 94.20 -3.63 -45.55
N VAL A 48 93.63 -3.55 -46.74
CA VAL A 48 92.34 -2.90 -47.01
C VAL A 48 91.20 -3.59 -46.26
N THR A 49 91.21 -4.92 -46.19
CA THR A 49 90.22 -5.70 -45.43
C THR A 49 90.31 -5.43 -43.92
N GLU A 50 91.52 -5.29 -43.38
CA GLU A 50 91.72 -4.97 -41.96
C GLU A 50 91.27 -3.55 -41.61
N THR A 51 91.50 -2.59 -42.51
CA THR A 51 90.98 -1.22 -42.39
C THR A 51 89.44 -1.21 -42.42
N LEU A 52 88.81 -2.00 -43.30
CA LEU A 52 87.36 -2.17 -43.32
C LEU A 52 86.84 -2.78 -42.01
N ASN A 53 87.49 -3.82 -41.48
CA ASN A 53 87.12 -4.44 -40.20
C ASN A 53 87.15 -3.43 -39.04
N SER A 54 88.20 -2.61 -38.96
CA SER A 54 88.35 -1.57 -37.95
C SER A 54 87.27 -0.48 -38.09
N SER A 55 87.02 -0.03 -39.31
CA SER A 55 85.99 0.97 -39.61
C SER A 55 84.59 0.46 -39.27
N TYR A 56 84.28 -0.78 -39.65
CA TYR A 56 83.02 -1.45 -39.33
C TYR A 56 82.79 -1.57 -37.82
N ASN A 57 83.80 -2.04 -37.06
CA ASN A 57 83.68 -2.17 -35.61
C ASN A 57 83.40 -0.81 -34.95
N ASN A 58 84.01 0.27 -35.44
CA ASN A 58 83.74 1.62 -34.96
C ASN A 58 82.34 2.13 -35.35
N VAL A 59 81.85 1.83 -36.55
CA VAL A 59 80.47 2.17 -36.97
C VAL A 59 79.47 1.45 -36.08
N VAL A 60 79.58 0.12 -35.92
CA VAL A 60 78.69 -0.70 -35.08
C VAL A 60 78.63 -0.20 -33.64
N LYS A 61 79.77 0.18 -33.05
CA LYS A 61 79.82 0.72 -31.67
C LYS A 61 78.97 1.98 -31.50
N ASN A 62 78.90 2.81 -32.54
CA ASN A 62 78.25 4.12 -32.52
C ASN A 62 76.85 4.15 -33.17
N ILE A 63 76.28 2.99 -33.54
CA ILE A 63 74.90 2.91 -34.04
C ILE A 63 73.92 3.45 -32.99
N THR A 64 72.95 4.24 -33.46
CA THR A 64 71.82 4.78 -32.69
C THR A 64 70.50 4.32 -33.30
N ALA A 65 69.39 4.52 -32.59
CA ALA A 65 68.08 4.41 -33.21
C ALA A 65 67.98 5.46 -34.34
N ALA A 66 67.44 5.07 -35.49
CA ALA A 66 67.35 5.92 -36.67
C ALA A 66 66.17 5.49 -37.55
N GLU A 67 65.66 6.44 -38.33
CA GLU A 67 64.64 6.18 -39.33
C GLU A 67 65.21 5.38 -40.51
N TYR A 68 64.58 4.26 -40.84
CA TYR A 68 64.84 3.57 -42.11
C TYR A 68 63.94 4.11 -43.23
N ASP A 69 62.79 4.65 -42.85
CA ASP A 69 61.83 5.32 -43.71
C ASP A 69 61.04 6.38 -42.90
N THR A 70 60.41 7.33 -43.58
CA THR A 70 59.69 8.45 -42.95
C THR A 70 58.65 7.95 -41.96
N GLY A 71 58.80 8.32 -40.69
CA GLY A 71 57.90 7.92 -39.60
C GLY A 71 58.17 6.54 -39.01
N TYR A 72 59.18 5.81 -39.48
CA TYR A 72 59.54 4.48 -39.00
C TYR A 72 60.98 4.46 -38.48
N THR A 73 61.12 4.60 -37.16
CA THR A 73 62.39 4.54 -36.43
C THR A 73 62.62 3.14 -35.89
N ALA A 74 63.68 2.48 -36.35
CA ALA A 74 64.07 1.18 -35.82
C ALA A 74 65.06 1.34 -34.66
N SER A 75 65.07 0.35 -33.76
CA SER A 75 65.96 0.33 -32.60
C SER A 75 67.44 0.21 -32.99
N LYS A 76 68.33 0.61 -32.08
CA LYS A 76 69.78 0.35 -32.21
C LYS A 76 70.06 -1.13 -32.50
N ALA A 77 69.29 -2.05 -31.89
CA ALA A 77 69.46 -3.48 -32.05
C ALA A 77 69.16 -3.93 -33.49
N ALA A 78 68.06 -3.44 -34.09
CA ALA A 78 67.70 -3.73 -35.48
C ALA A 78 68.78 -3.25 -36.47
N TRP A 79 69.27 -2.01 -36.31
CA TRP A 79 70.36 -1.47 -37.12
C TRP A 79 71.67 -2.24 -36.95
N THR A 80 71.98 -2.66 -35.72
CA THR A 80 73.17 -3.48 -35.43
C THR A 80 73.09 -4.85 -36.11
N ALA A 81 71.91 -5.48 -36.10
CA ALA A 81 71.71 -6.79 -36.74
C ALA A 81 71.88 -6.73 -38.27
N ALA A 82 71.48 -5.61 -38.89
CA ALA A 82 71.57 -5.42 -40.34
C ALA A 82 72.94 -4.92 -40.82
N ALA A 83 73.76 -4.34 -39.94
CA ALA A 83 75.04 -3.71 -40.31
C ALA A 83 76.02 -4.65 -40.99
N GLN A 84 75.96 -5.96 -40.71
CA GLN A 84 76.85 -6.93 -41.35
C GLN A 84 76.70 -6.93 -42.90
N LEU A 85 75.53 -6.59 -43.42
CA LEU A 85 75.27 -6.54 -44.86
C LEU A 85 76.10 -5.47 -45.57
N ILE A 86 76.40 -4.32 -44.92
CA ILE A 86 77.25 -3.30 -45.54
C ILE A 86 78.70 -3.75 -45.57
N LYS A 87 79.16 -4.46 -44.53
CA LYS A 87 80.49 -5.06 -44.49
C LYS A 87 80.66 -6.12 -45.57
N ASP A 88 79.68 -7.00 -45.74
CA ASP A 88 79.73 -8.06 -46.75
C ASP A 88 79.75 -7.48 -48.17
N LYS A 89 78.99 -6.41 -48.43
CA LYS A 89 79.04 -5.67 -49.70
C LYS A 89 80.42 -5.07 -49.96
N GLN A 90 81.02 -4.44 -48.96
CA GLN A 90 82.37 -3.87 -49.08
C GLN A 90 83.43 -4.95 -49.29
N LEU A 91 83.32 -6.10 -48.62
CA LEU A 91 84.23 -7.23 -48.82
C LEU A 91 84.11 -7.82 -50.23
N ALA A 92 82.89 -7.89 -50.77
CA ALA A 92 82.66 -8.29 -52.16
C ALA A 92 83.25 -7.28 -53.16
N ALA A 93 83.11 -5.98 -52.91
CA ALA A 93 83.71 -4.93 -53.72
C ALA A 93 85.24 -4.97 -53.69
N ILE A 94 85.85 -5.17 -52.51
CA ILE A 94 87.30 -5.42 -52.36
C ILE A 94 87.70 -6.61 -53.23
N THR A 95 87.00 -7.74 -53.12
CA THR A 95 87.32 -8.95 -53.88
C THR A 95 87.23 -8.74 -55.39
N ALA A 96 86.19 -8.05 -55.87
CA ALA A 96 86.04 -7.69 -57.27
C ALA A 96 87.19 -6.80 -57.76
N ARG A 97 87.54 -5.77 -56.98
CA ARG A 97 88.65 -4.87 -57.30
C ARG A 97 90.01 -5.57 -57.28
N THR A 98 90.24 -6.48 -56.33
CA THR A 98 91.44 -7.34 -56.32
C THR A 98 91.57 -8.10 -57.63
N ASN A 99 90.49 -8.70 -58.14
CA ASN A 99 90.53 -9.44 -59.40
C ASN A 99 90.80 -8.54 -60.61
N GLU A 100 90.25 -7.32 -60.64
CA GLU A 100 90.52 -6.35 -61.70
C GLU A 100 91.98 -5.85 -61.69
N ILE A 101 92.54 -5.55 -60.51
CA ILE A 101 93.95 -5.14 -60.38
C ILE A 101 94.87 -6.27 -60.88
N LYS A 102 94.60 -7.53 -60.52
CA LYS A 102 95.34 -8.70 -61.02
C LYS A 102 95.27 -8.81 -62.54
N GLY A 103 94.10 -8.54 -63.13
CA GLY A 103 93.89 -8.56 -64.58
C GLY A 103 94.64 -7.47 -65.37
N LYS A 104 95.17 -6.44 -64.70
CA LYS A 104 95.91 -5.31 -65.29
C LYS A 104 97.42 -5.38 -65.04
N TYR A 105 97.97 -6.58 -64.85
CA TYR A 105 99.41 -6.80 -64.59
C TYR A 105 100.33 -5.96 -65.48
N ALA A 106 100.09 -5.94 -66.80
CA ALA A 106 100.93 -5.23 -67.76
C ALA A 106 101.05 -3.72 -67.50
N ASP A 107 100.03 -3.12 -66.87
CA ASP A 107 99.96 -1.68 -66.61
C ASP A 107 100.42 -1.30 -65.19
N LEU A 108 100.36 -2.26 -64.24
CA LEU A 108 100.48 -1.99 -62.80
C LEU A 108 101.62 -2.76 -62.10
N GLN A 109 102.36 -3.62 -62.81
CA GLN A 109 103.36 -4.54 -62.24
C GLN A 109 104.44 -3.87 -61.37
N ASP A 110 104.76 -2.60 -61.62
CA ASP A 110 105.83 -1.86 -60.94
C ASP A 110 105.36 -1.14 -59.65
N LEU A 111 104.06 -1.20 -59.33
CA LEU A 111 103.50 -0.54 -58.15
C LEU A 111 103.87 -1.27 -56.85
N THR A 112 104.21 -0.48 -55.82
CA THR A 112 104.39 -0.95 -54.45
C THR A 112 103.05 -1.34 -53.81
N VAL A 113 103.10 -2.09 -52.70
CA VAL A 113 101.89 -2.47 -51.93
C VAL A 113 101.06 -1.24 -51.54
N ASN A 114 101.70 -0.14 -51.11
CA ASN A 114 101.01 1.08 -50.72
C ASN A 114 100.35 1.80 -51.91
N GLU A 115 100.99 1.79 -53.08
CA GLU A 115 100.40 2.33 -54.30
C GLU A 115 99.22 1.47 -54.77
N ILE A 116 99.30 0.15 -54.63
CA ILE A 116 98.19 -0.77 -54.93
C ILE A 116 97.02 -0.57 -53.95
N VAL A 117 97.28 -0.29 -52.67
CA VAL A 117 96.23 0.03 -51.68
C VAL A 117 95.44 1.27 -52.11
N ALA A 118 96.10 2.29 -52.67
CA ALA A 118 95.42 3.51 -53.13
C ALA A 118 94.40 3.24 -54.26
N LEU A 119 94.67 2.23 -55.11
CA LEU A 119 93.77 1.83 -56.22
C LEU A 119 92.41 1.31 -55.73
N TYR A 120 92.31 0.83 -54.49
CA TYR A 120 91.04 0.40 -53.91
C TYR A 120 90.10 1.57 -53.61
N SER A 121 90.61 2.81 -53.61
CA SER A 121 89.84 4.02 -53.35
C SER A 121 89.56 4.82 -54.63
N GLU A 122 89.94 4.32 -55.81
CA GLU A 122 89.75 5.00 -57.09
C GLU A 122 88.35 4.72 -57.68
N ALA A 123 87.69 5.80 -58.12
CA ALA A 123 86.39 5.73 -58.77
C ALA A 123 86.50 5.14 -60.18
N LYS A 124 85.38 4.61 -60.69
CA LYS A 124 85.26 4.14 -62.07
C LYS A 124 85.54 5.28 -63.06
N GLY A 125 86.41 5.04 -64.04
CA GLY A 125 86.68 5.96 -65.14
C GLY A 125 87.56 7.19 -64.82
N ASP A 126 88.44 7.12 -63.83
CA ASP A 126 89.43 8.19 -63.57
C ASP A 126 90.61 8.11 -64.57
N ASP A 127 90.94 9.24 -65.21
CA ASP A 127 91.64 9.30 -66.51
C ASP A 127 93.18 9.31 -66.40
N THR A 128 93.76 8.32 -65.73
CA THR A 128 95.18 7.95 -65.90
C THR A 128 95.41 6.46 -65.62
N LYS A 129 95.71 5.65 -66.66
CA LYS A 129 96.16 4.23 -66.63
C LYS A 129 95.36 3.20 -65.78
N ASN A 130 94.34 3.62 -65.05
CA ASN A 130 93.62 2.83 -64.04
C ASN A 130 92.10 2.78 -64.31
N ASP A 131 91.70 2.54 -65.57
CA ASP A 131 90.27 2.42 -65.91
C ASP A 131 89.69 1.08 -65.40
N PHE A 132 89.13 1.10 -64.20
CA PHE A 132 88.47 -0.05 -63.55
C PHE A 132 87.00 -0.17 -63.96
N ALA A 133 86.51 -1.41 -64.09
CA ALA A 133 85.15 -1.69 -64.54
C ALA A 133 84.14 -1.70 -63.37
N SER A 134 84.60 -2.07 -62.17
CA SER A 134 83.78 -2.12 -60.94
C SER A 134 83.53 -0.74 -60.34
N ASP A 135 82.28 -0.48 -59.96
CA ASP A 135 81.92 0.64 -59.09
C ASP A 135 82.21 0.29 -57.63
N ALA A 136 83.26 0.88 -57.05
CA ALA A 136 83.33 1.32 -55.64
C ALA A 136 84.77 1.69 -55.21
N PRO A 137 84.99 2.83 -54.53
CA PRO A 137 86.10 3.00 -53.61
C PRO A 137 85.79 2.27 -52.28
N VAL A 138 86.79 1.66 -51.65
CA VAL A 138 86.67 1.14 -50.29
C VAL A 138 86.41 2.30 -49.35
N LEU A 139 85.24 2.27 -48.72
CA LEU A 139 84.74 3.40 -47.95
C LEU A 139 85.59 3.59 -46.67
N VAL A 140 86.09 4.81 -46.46
CA VAL A 140 86.67 5.21 -45.16
C VAL A 140 85.55 5.33 -44.11
N GLN A 141 85.92 5.36 -42.83
CA GLN A 141 84.97 5.24 -41.70
C GLN A 141 83.71 6.13 -41.80
N GLY A 142 83.83 7.38 -42.27
CA GLY A 142 82.69 8.30 -42.42
C GLY A 142 81.70 7.84 -43.50
N ASP A 143 82.21 7.43 -44.66
CA ASP A 143 81.39 7.01 -45.79
C ASP A 143 80.70 5.66 -45.53
N LEU A 144 81.32 4.79 -44.72
CA LEU A 144 80.72 3.53 -44.28
C LEU A 144 79.50 3.76 -43.36
N ASN A 145 79.55 4.79 -42.50
CA ASN A 145 78.42 5.16 -41.66
C ASN A 145 77.25 5.70 -42.49
N ASP A 146 77.53 6.54 -43.48
CA ASP A 146 76.49 7.09 -44.36
C ASP A 146 75.88 5.98 -45.24
N ALA A 147 76.70 5.05 -45.74
CA ALA A 147 76.25 3.91 -46.52
C ALA A 147 75.36 2.95 -45.71
N LEU A 148 75.63 2.75 -44.41
CA LEU A 148 74.78 1.94 -43.53
C LEU A 148 73.33 2.45 -43.54
N TYR A 149 73.12 3.76 -43.38
CA TYR A 149 71.79 4.36 -43.32
C TYR A 149 71.17 4.66 -44.69
N ALA A 150 71.96 4.70 -45.77
CA ALA A 150 71.47 4.95 -47.12
C ALA A 150 71.12 3.67 -47.90
N ASP A 151 71.76 2.53 -47.61
CA ASP A 151 71.64 1.32 -48.41
C ASP A 151 70.26 0.64 -48.29
N VAL A 152 69.62 0.42 -49.44
CA VAL A 152 68.26 -0.16 -49.53
C VAL A 152 68.18 -1.55 -48.90
N LYS A 153 69.16 -2.44 -49.12
CA LYS A 153 69.12 -3.81 -48.58
C LYS A 153 69.35 -3.84 -47.08
N VAL A 154 70.15 -2.91 -46.56
CA VAL A 154 70.29 -2.71 -45.11
C VAL A 154 68.95 -2.24 -44.54
N LYS A 155 68.32 -1.23 -45.13
CA LYS A 155 66.99 -0.74 -44.70
C LYS A 155 65.92 -1.83 -44.72
N ASP A 156 65.88 -2.68 -45.74
CA ASP A 156 64.97 -3.83 -45.79
C ASP A 156 65.22 -4.79 -44.62
N ALA A 157 66.49 -5.10 -44.31
CA ALA A 157 66.84 -5.97 -43.19
C ALA A 157 66.50 -5.35 -41.83
N VAL A 158 66.71 -4.03 -41.68
CA VAL A 158 66.31 -3.28 -40.48
C VAL A 158 64.80 -3.30 -40.31
N ALA A 159 64.03 -3.06 -41.37
CA ALA A 159 62.57 -3.10 -41.34
C ALA A 159 62.07 -4.49 -40.88
N ARG A 160 62.66 -5.58 -41.38
CA ARG A 160 62.29 -6.93 -40.93
C ARG A 160 62.58 -7.17 -39.44
N ALA A 161 63.68 -6.63 -38.92
CA ALA A 161 64.01 -6.72 -37.49
C ALA A 161 63.07 -5.85 -36.64
N ASP A 162 62.75 -4.64 -37.09
CA ASP A 162 61.78 -3.74 -36.46
C ASP A 162 60.38 -4.37 -36.39
N PHE A 163 59.93 -5.05 -37.45
CA PHE A 163 58.68 -5.81 -37.44
C PHE A 163 58.63 -6.86 -36.32
N ALA A 164 59.70 -7.62 -36.12
CA ALA A 164 59.76 -8.63 -35.06
C ALA A 164 59.66 -7.99 -33.66
N GLU A 165 60.33 -6.85 -33.46
CA GLU A 165 60.29 -6.09 -32.21
C GLU A 165 58.88 -5.51 -31.96
N LYS A 166 58.28 -4.84 -32.95
CA LYS A 166 56.94 -4.26 -32.84
C LYS A 166 55.83 -5.29 -32.68
N LYS A 167 55.95 -6.45 -33.33
CA LYS A 167 55.03 -7.58 -33.11
C LYS A 167 55.11 -8.09 -31.67
N ALA A 168 56.31 -8.20 -31.10
CA ALA A 168 56.49 -8.59 -29.71
C ALA A 168 55.95 -7.53 -28.73
N GLU A 169 56.18 -6.25 -29.00
CA GLU A 169 55.61 -5.13 -28.23
C GLU A 169 54.08 -5.17 -28.22
N ALA A 170 53.46 -5.38 -29.39
CA ALA A 170 52.00 -5.47 -29.54
C ALA A 170 51.40 -6.63 -28.72
N LEU A 171 52.00 -7.83 -28.78
CA LEU A 171 51.57 -8.97 -27.98
C LEU A 171 51.69 -8.70 -26.48
N ASN A 172 52.79 -8.08 -26.06
CA ASN A 172 53.03 -7.71 -24.65
C ASN A 172 52.04 -6.65 -24.15
N ALA A 173 51.61 -5.71 -24.98
CA ALA A 173 50.56 -4.76 -24.64
C ALA A 173 49.22 -5.47 -24.36
N VAL A 174 48.87 -6.42 -25.22
CA VAL A 174 47.64 -7.24 -25.08
C VAL A 174 47.70 -8.15 -23.85
N ASP A 175 48.87 -8.72 -23.53
CA ASP A 175 49.08 -9.52 -22.31
C ASP A 175 48.88 -8.72 -21.01
N LYS A 176 49.07 -7.40 -21.07
CA LYS A 176 48.96 -6.49 -19.91
C LYS A 176 47.59 -5.84 -19.78
N ILE A 177 46.60 -6.24 -20.58
CA ILE A 177 45.23 -5.76 -20.43
C ILE A 177 44.69 -6.20 -19.06
N ASN A 178 44.29 -5.23 -18.25
CA ASN A 178 43.82 -5.49 -16.90
C ASN A 178 42.41 -6.09 -16.93
N LEU A 179 42.29 -7.40 -16.73
CA LEU A 179 41.01 -8.09 -16.70
C LEU A 179 40.19 -7.82 -15.42
N SER A 180 40.79 -7.31 -14.34
CA SER A 180 40.09 -7.12 -13.05
C SER A 180 39.06 -5.99 -13.07
N ILE A 181 39.08 -5.13 -14.09
CA ILE A 181 38.11 -4.04 -14.26
C ILE A 181 36.77 -4.54 -14.84
N TYR A 182 36.71 -5.78 -15.34
CA TYR A 182 35.50 -6.34 -15.95
C TYR A 182 34.72 -7.19 -14.95
N SER A 183 33.39 -7.07 -15.00
CA SER A 183 32.50 -7.78 -14.09
C SER A 183 32.52 -9.29 -14.35
N THR A 184 32.46 -10.07 -13.27
CA THR A 184 32.28 -11.53 -13.31
C THR A 184 30.81 -11.95 -13.29
N THR A 185 29.88 -10.99 -13.22
CA THR A 185 28.45 -11.23 -13.27
C THR A 185 28.05 -11.69 -14.67
N VAL A 186 27.39 -12.86 -14.73
CA VAL A 186 26.97 -13.50 -15.98
C VAL A 186 25.68 -12.85 -16.50
N ASP A 187 25.73 -12.34 -17.73
CA ASP A 187 24.55 -11.81 -18.40
C ASP A 187 23.58 -12.93 -18.77
N LYS A 188 22.28 -12.72 -18.52
CA LYS A 188 21.25 -13.77 -18.68
C LYS A 188 20.98 -14.14 -20.13
N VAL A 189 21.28 -13.26 -21.09
CA VAL A 189 21.01 -13.44 -22.52
C VAL A 189 22.21 -14.09 -23.21
N THR A 190 23.40 -13.52 -23.02
CA THR A 190 24.65 -13.97 -23.65
C THR A 190 25.27 -15.17 -22.92
N LYS A 191 24.85 -15.46 -21.68
CA LYS A 191 25.38 -16.51 -20.81
C LYS A 191 26.88 -16.37 -20.52
N LYS A 192 27.43 -15.16 -20.66
CA LYS A 192 28.84 -14.83 -20.42
C LYS A 192 28.94 -13.57 -19.56
N SER A 193 30.00 -13.47 -18.76
CA SER A 193 30.31 -12.25 -18.00
C SER A 193 31.09 -11.24 -18.85
N GLY A 194 31.18 -9.98 -18.38
CA GLY A 194 32.06 -8.98 -19.00
C GLY A 194 33.53 -9.44 -19.01
N TYR A 195 33.96 -10.13 -17.97
CA TYR A 195 35.27 -10.79 -17.87
C TYR A 195 35.46 -11.85 -18.95
N ASP A 196 34.47 -12.72 -19.17
CA ASP A 196 34.56 -13.79 -20.18
C ASP A 196 34.63 -13.22 -21.61
N LEU A 197 33.82 -12.20 -21.90
CA LEU A 197 33.82 -11.52 -23.20
C LEU A 197 35.16 -10.79 -23.46
N ALA A 198 35.70 -10.09 -22.46
CA ALA A 198 37.00 -9.45 -22.55
C ALA A 198 38.14 -10.47 -22.80
N LYS A 199 38.10 -11.61 -22.11
CA LYS A 199 39.09 -12.69 -22.29
C LYS A 199 39.04 -13.30 -23.69
N GLU A 200 37.84 -13.51 -24.24
CA GLU A 200 37.67 -13.98 -25.62
C GLU A 200 38.23 -12.98 -26.63
N LYS A 201 37.95 -11.69 -26.44
CA LYS A 201 38.44 -10.64 -27.34
C LYS A 201 39.96 -10.50 -27.30
N ILE A 202 40.58 -10.62 -26.12
CA ILE A 202 42.05 -10.66 -25.98
C ILE A 202 42.65 -11.83 -26.79
N ALA A 203 42.01 -13.00 -26.74
CA ALA A 203 42.47 -14.16 -27.52
C ALA A 203 42.32 -13.94 -29.04
N GLU A 204 41.25 -13.28 -29.46
CA GLU A 204 41.02 -12.86 -30.85
C GLU A 204 42.11 -11.90 -31.35
N ILE A 205 42.39 -10.83 -30.59
CA ILE A 205 43.42 -9.84 -30.93
C ILE A 205 44.80 -10.49 -31.04
N LYS A 206 45.16 -11.38 -30.09
CA LYS A 206 46.42 -12.14 -30.18
C LYS A 206 46.49 -13.01 -31.43
N LYS A 207 45.36 -13.60 -31.84
CA LYS A 207 45.30 -14.42 -33.05
C LYS A 207 45.51 -13.56 -34.29
N GLU A 208 44.90 -12.37 -34.36
CA GLU A 208 45.08 -11.41 -35.45
C GLU A 208 46.53 -10.95 -35.56
N ILE A 209 47.15 -10.50 -34.46
CA ILE A 209 48.58 -10.10 -34.44
C ILE A 209 49.47 -11.26 -34.89
N ASN A 210 49.21 -12.48 -34.41
CA ASN A 210 50.01 -13.65 -34.78
C ASN A 210 49.89 -14.01 -36.26
N ALA A 211 48.72 -13.78 -36.87
CA ALA A 211 48.49 -14.03 -38.29
C ALA A 211 49.25 -13.07 -39.22
N VAL A 212 49.61 -11.88 -38.76
CA VAL A 212 50.44 -10.94 -39.53
C VAL A 212 51.84 -11.52 -39.70
N THR A 213 52.26 -11.75 -40.94
CA THR A 213 53.57 -12.33 -41.28
C THR A 213 54.20 -11.59 -42.45
N ILE A 214 55.52 -11.69 -42.56
CA ILE A 214 56.30 -11.11 -43.66
C ILE A 214 57.17 -12.19 -44.31
N ALA A 215 57.43 -12.05 -45.61
CA ALA A 215 58.36 -12.92 -46.31
C ALA A 215 59.81 -12.71 -45.82
N ALA A 216 60.66 -13.74 -45.92
CA ALA A 216 62.06 -13.67 -45.49
C ALA A 216 62.87 -12.60 -46.23
N ASN A 217 62.46 -12.24 -47.45
CA ASN A 217 63.05 -11.21 -48.31
C ASN A 217 62.17 -9.94 -48.42
N ALA A 218 61.23 -9.72 -47.50
CA ALA A 218 60.36 -8.55 -47.51
C ALA A 218 61.16 -7.23 -47.54
N ASP A 219 60.73 -6.33 -48.41
CA ASP A 219 61.25 -4.97 -48.50
C ASP A 219 60.56 -4.04 -47.48
N VAL A 220 61.08 -2.81 -47.36
CA VAL A 220 60.52 -1.78 -46.48
C VAL A 220 59.01 -1.57 -46.70
N SER A 221 58.53 -1.57 -47.94
CA SER A 221 57.11 -1.33 -48.25
C SER A 221 56.21 -2.46 -47.74
N ALA A 222 56.60 -3.72 -47.96
CA ALA A 222 55.87 -4.89 -47.45
C ALA A 222 55.84 -4.92 -45.92
N VAL A 223 56.95 -4.55 -45.26
CA VAL A 223 56.99 -4.44 -43.80
C VAL A 223 56.04 -3.36 -43.28
N LYS A 224 55.98 -2.19 -43.92
CA LYS A 224 55.06 -1.12 -43.53
C LYS A 224 53.60 -1.56 -43.59
N THR A 225 53.21 -2.27 -44.64
CA THR A 225 51.86 -2.82 -44.76
C THR A 225 51.56 -3.76 -43.58
N ALA A 226 52.49 -4.68 -43.27
CA ALA A 226 52.34 -5.60 -42.14
C ALA A 226 52.27 -4.88 -40.77
N LEU A 227 53.08 -3.84 -40.56
CA LEU A 227 52.99 -3.00 -39.36
C LEU A 227 51.66 -2.24 -39.29
N GLY A 228 51.09 -1.84 -40.44
CA GLY A 228 49.76 -1.26 -40.54
C GLY A 228 48.64 -2.24 -40.15
N GLU A 229 48.79 -3.53 -40.46
CA GLU A 229 47.85 -4.59 -40.03
C GLU A 229 47.90 -4.84 -38.52
N ILE A 230 49.07 -4.67 -37.88
CA ILE A 230 49.17 -4.68 -36.41
C ILE A 230 48.51 -3.42 -35.84
N GLY A 231 48.76 -2.26 -36.45
CA GLY A 231 48.19 -0.98 -36.04
C GLY A 231 48.84 -0.41 -34.78
N ALA A 232 48.14 0.54 -34.15
CA ALA A 232 48.57 1.19 -32.92
C ALA A 232 47.43 1.19 -31.88
N THR A 233 47.79 1.39 -30.62
CA THR A 233 46.79 1.55 -29.53
C THR A 233 46.35 3.01 -29.44
N GLU A 234 45.09 3.25 -29.09
CA GLU A 234 44.67 4.58 -28.60
C GLU A 234 45.39 4.88 -27.28
N THR A 235 45.71 6.14 -27.01
CA THR A 235 46.31 6.56 -25.74
C THR A 235 45.33 7.42 -24.94
N VAL A 236 45.01 7.00 -23.72
CA VAL A 236 44.15 7.71 -22.78
C VAL A 236 44.93 8.08 -21.52
N THR A 237 44.71 9.28 -21.00
CA THR A 237 45.30 9.73 -19.74
C THR A 237 44.53 9.20 -18.54
N TYR A 238 45.22 8.92 -17.44
CA TYR A 238 44.64 8.59 -16.15
C TYR A 238 45.14 9.56 -15.08
N ASN A 239 44.22 10.22 -14.39
CA ASN A 239 44.53 11.12 -13.30
C ASN A 239 44.56 10.32 -11.98
N THR A 240 45.76 10.05 -11.49
CA THR A 240 45.98 9.29 -10.25
C THR A 240 45.43 9.99 -9.00
N ALA A 241 45.23 11.32 -9.03
CA ALA A 241 44.69 12.09 -7.92
C ALA A 241 43.14 12.07 -7.88
N THR A 242 42.47 12.06 -9.03
CA THR A 242 41.00 12.02 -9.10
C THR A 242 40.44 10.63 -9.35
N GLY A 243 41.28 9.68 -9.80
CA GLY A 243 40.85 8.33 -10.20
C GLY A 243 40.12 8.30 -11.55
N GLU A 244 40.19 9.37 -12.33
CA GLU A 244 39.43 9.52 -13.57
C GLU A 244 40.27 9.23 -14.81
N TYR A 245 39.64 8.56 -15.78
CA TYR A 245 40.18 8.40 -17.13
C TYR A 245 39.79 9.60 -17.99
N GLY A 246 40.73 10.08 -18.80
CA GLY A 246 40.45 11.01 -19.88
C GLY A 246 39.50 10.41 -20.93
N THR A 247 38.94 11.27 -21.77
CA THR A 247 38.05 10.87 -22.85
C THR A 247 38.80 10.11 -23.95
N GLU A 248 38.27 8.96 -24.37
CA GLU A 248 38.63 8.33 -25.65
C GLU A 248 38.23 9.30 -26.76
N THR A 249 39.20 9.74 -27.55
CA THR A 249 39.06 10.83 -28.54
C THR A 249 39.30 10.38 -29.96
N ALA A 250 39.79 9.16 -30.17
CA ALA A 250 40.06 8.60 -31.49
C ALA A 250 39.74 7.11 -31.52
N THR A 251 38.75 6.73 -32.33
CA THR A 251 38.66 5.34 -32.77
C THR A 251 39.91 5.09 -33.63
N VAL A 252 40.78 4.17 -33.23
CA VAL A 252 41.88 3.77 -34.12
C VAL A 252 41.23 3.03 -35.29
N ASP A 253 41.15 3.66 -36.46
CA ASP A 253 40.28 3.19 -37.55
C ASP A 253 40.69 1.86 -38.19
N ALA A 254 41.88 1.31 -37.87
CA ALA A 254 42.39 0.08 -38.47
C ALA A 254 43.46 -0.65 -37.62
N GLY A 255 43.65 -1.95 -37.90
CA GLY A 255 44.68 -2.81 -37.32
C GLY A 255 44.19 -3.69 -36.16
N ALA A 256 44.96 -4.72 -35.82
CA ALA A 256 44.64 -5.68 -34.76
C ALA A 256 44.57 -5.03 -33.36
N LEU A 257 45.33 -3.95 -33.13
CA LEU A 257 45.34 -3.22 -31.86
C LEU A 257 44.22 -2.18 -31.69
N LYS A 258 43.31 -2.04 -32.67
CA LYS A 258 42.24 -1.01 -32.64
C LYS A 258 41.36 -1.03 -31.39
N ASP A 259 41.17 -2.20 -30.80
CA ASP A 259 40.31 -2.43 -29.64
C ASP A 259 41.11 -2.35 -28.31
N VAL A 260 42.41 -1.99 -28.37
CA VAL A 260 43.33 -1.91 -27.22
C VAL A 260 43.65 -0.46 -26.92
N VAL A 261 43.42 -0.06 -25.67
CA VAL A 261 43.70 1.28 -25.18
C VAL A 261 44.88 1.24 -24.21
N LYS A 262 45.90 2.03 -24.51
CA LYS A 262 47.05 2.30 -23.65
C LYS A 262 46.71 3.42 -22.67
N ILE A 263 46.95 3.17 -21.38
CA ILE A 263 46.68 4.13 -20.31
C ILE A 263 48.01 4.73 -19.86
N VAL A 264 48.11 6.06 -19.88
CA VAL A 264 49.29 6.82 -19.43
C VAL A 264 48.95 7.75 -18.27
N ASP A 265 49.94 8.10 -17.45
CA ASP A 265 49.74 9.08 -16.38
C ASP A 265 49.44 10.47 -16.96
N SER A 266 48.42 11.12 -16.41
CA SER A 266 48.03 12.49 -16.80
C SER A 266 49.13 13.54 -16.54
N THR A 267 50.07 13.26 -15.64
CA THR A 267 51.19 14.14 -15.26
C THR A 267 52.47 13.84 -16.03
N ASP A 268 52.61 12.63 -16.59
CA ASP A 268 53.71 12.23 -17.46
C ASP A 268 53.24 11.19 -18.48
N ALA A 269 53.05 11.62 -19.72
CA ALA A 269 52.61 10.77 -20.83
C ALA A 269 53.60 9.62 -21.16
N ASN A 270 54.83 9.64 -20.63
CA ASN A 270 55.79 8.56 -20.79
C ASN A 270 55.58 7.41 -19.79
N VAL A 271 54.82 7.64 -18.71
CA VAL A 271 54.52 6.62 -17.69
C VAL A 271 53.29 5.84 -18.12
N VAL A 272 53.49 4.59 -18.55
CA VAL A 272 52.40 3.67 -18.90
C VAL A 272 51.87 3.02 -17.62
N ILE A 273 50.61 3.27 -17.30
CA ILE A 273 49.94 2.77 -16.08
C ILE A 273 49.28 1.41 -16.36
N GLY A 274 48.82 1.17 -17.59
CA GLY A 274 48.21 -0.11 -17.93
C GLY A 274 47.61 -0.14 -19.33
N TYR A 275 46.87 -1.22 -19.60
CA TYR A 275 46.11 -1.40 -20.83
C TYR A 275 44.69 -1.87 -20.49
N LYS A 276 43.72 -1.47 -21.31
CA LYS A 276 42.32 -1.93 -21.25
C LYS A 276 41.78 -2.17 -22.66
N LEU A 277 40.60 -2.76 -22.79
CA LEU A 277 39.86 -2.76 -24.05
C LEU A 277 39.06 -1.45 -24.23
N ALA A 278 38.85 -1.05 -25.48
CA ALA A 278 38.12 0.16 -25.86
C ALA A 278 36.68 0.17 -25.33
N ASN A 279 36.19 1.34 -24.91
CA ASN A 279 34.83 1.46 -24.36
C ASN A 279 33.74 1.12 -25.39
N ALA A 280 34.03 1.27 -26.69
CA ALA A 280 33.11 0.96 -27.78
C ALA A 280 32.62 -0.51 -27.79
N LEU A 281 33.36 -1.43 -27.17
CA LEU A 281 32.94 -2.84 -27.04
C LEU A 281 31.81 -3.05 -26.02
N ASN A 282 31.55 -2.05 -25.16
CA ASN A 282 30.42 -2.00 -24.22
C ASN A 282 30.30 -3.22 -23.27
N TYR A 283 31.44 -3.77 -22.82
CA TYR A 283 31.45 -4.85 -21.81
C TYR A 283 31.18 -4.31 -20.40
N LEU A 284 30.46 -5.07 -19.59
CA LEU A 284 30.14 -4.69 -18.20
C LEU A 284 31.42 -4.64 -17.35
N THR A 285 31.74 -3.47 -16.81
CA THR A 285 32.85 -3.24 -15.88
C THR A 285 32.39 -3.24 -14.43
N THR A 286 33.29 -3.50 -13.48
CA THR A 286 32.99 -3.43 -12.04
C THR A 286 32.54 -2.03 -11.61
N ALA A 287 33.18 -0.97 -12.13
CA ALA A 287 32.76 0.42 -11.90
C ALA A 287 31.37 0.73 -12.50
N LYS A 288 31.04 0.16 -13.66
CA LYS A 288 29.68 0.29 -14.24
C LYS A 288 28.66 -0.52 -13.43
N GLU A 289 29.02 -1.70 -12.94
CA GLU A 289 28.18 -2.49 -12.03
C GLU A 289 27.92 -1.77 -10.70
N GLU A 290 28.91 -1.06 -10.14
CA GLU A 290 28.78 -0.20 -8.95
C GLU A 290 27.99 1.09 -9.24
N ALA A 291 28.15 1.70 -10.42
CA ALA A 291 27.33 2.84 -10.84
C ALA A 291 25.88 2.41 -11.14
N ASP A 292 25.66 1.26 -11.76
CA ASP A 292 24.35 0.65 -11.98
C ASP A 292 23.74 0.18 -10.62
N ALA A 293 24.58 -0.07 -9.60
CA ALA A 293 24.15 -0.21 -8.21
C ALA A 293 23.66 1.12 -7.58
N THR A 294 23.57 2.24 -8.32
CA THR A 294 22.85 3.47 -7.90
C THR A 294 21.43 3.57 -8.49
N THR A 295 20.82 2.46 -8.83
CA THR A 295 19.37 2.42 -9.05
C THR A 295 18.62 2.87 -7.80
N LEU A 296 17.43 3.47 -7.98
CA LEU A 296 16.51 3.81 -6.89
C LEU A 296 16.33 2.66 -5.89
N ALA A 297 16.36 1.40 -6.36
CA ALA A 297 16.27 0.20 -5.52
C ALA A 297 17.44 0.06 -4.51
N ALA A 298 18.68 0.33 -4.93
CA ALA A 298 19.83 0.26 -4.04
C ALA A 298 19.88 1.46 -3.07
N LYS A 299 19.45 2.65 -3.52
CA LYS A 299 19.27 3.79 -2.61
C LYS A 299 18.21 3.48 -1.56
N LYS A 300 17.04 2.93 -1.94
CA LYS A 300 16.02 2.45 -0.99
C LYS A 300 16.61 1.48 0.04
N ALA A 301 17.44 0.51 -0.38
CA ALA A 301 18.08 -0.44 0.53
C ALA A 301 19.02 0.22 1.57
N ALA A 302 19.78 1.24 1.18
CA ALA A 302 20.63 2.00 2.10
C ALA A 302 19.81 2.79 3.15
N TYR A 303 18.70 3.41 2.74
CA TYR A 303 17.79 4.10 3.65
C TYR A 303 17.09 3.15 4.63
N LEU A 304 16.65 1.97 4.17
CA LEU A 304 16.09 0.92 5.04
C LEU A 304 17.10 0.46 6.09
N SER A 305 18.38 0.33 5.73
CA SER A 305 19.46 0.00 6.68
C SER A 305 19.61 1.08 7.77
N ARG A 306 19.51 2.36 7.40
CA ARG A 306 19.58 3.48 8.36
C ARG A 306 18.37 3.52 9.31
N VAL A 307 17.16 3.24 8.80
CA VAL A 307 15.95 3.08 9.63
C VAL A 307 16.16 2.00 10.69
N ASN A 308 16.71 0.84 10.30
CA ASN A 308 17.00 -0.24 11.24
C ASN A 308 18.08 0.12 12.26
N ALA A 309 19.11 0.88 11.86
CA ALA A 309 20.13 1.39 12.78
C ALA A 309 19.54 2.34 13.85
N ASN A 310 18.63 3.24 13.44
CA ASN A 310 17.94 4.16 14.36
C ASN A 310 17.01 3.41 15.32
N ALA A 311 16.26 2.43 14.81
CA ALA A 311 15.43 1.55 15.61
C ALA A 311 16.23 0.78 16.67
N ALA A 312 17.43 0.31 16.31
CA ALA A 312 18.34 -0.35 17.24
C ALA A 312 18.90 0.60 18.31
N GLN A 313 19.23 1.85 17.94
CA GLN A 313 19.64 2.87 18.90
C GLN A 313 18.52 3.21 19.89
N TYR A 314 17.29 3.37 19.41
CA TYR A 314 16.13 3.61 20.27
C TYR A 314 15.90 2.49 21.28
N LEU A 315 16.04 1.23 20.85
CA LEU A 315 15.98 0.08 21.75
C LEU A 315 17.11 0.10 22.79
N ALA A 316 18.34 0.44 22.38
CA ALA A 316 19.50 0.54 23.27
C ALA A 316 19.34 1.67 24.31
N SER A 317 18.78 2.82 23.93
CA SER A 317 18.49 3.93 24.84
C SER A 317 17.41 3.58 25.88
N ASN A 318 16.58 2.57 25.61
CA ASN A 318 15.52 2.11 26.50
C ASN A 318 15.82 0.71 27.10
N ALA A 319 17.08 0.28 27.09
CA ALA A 319 17.48 -1.07 27.51
C ALA A 319 17.16 -1.41 28.98
N THR A 320 16.88 -0.41 29.82
CA THR A 320 16.49 -0.56 31.23
C THR A 320 14.96 -0.64 31.44
N ALA A 321 14.16 -0.49 30.38
CA ALA A 321 12.71 -0.62 30.46
C ALA A 321 12.31 -2.06 30.85
N THR A 322 11.34 -2.19 31.74
CA THR A 322 10.79 -3.48 32.19
C THR A 322 9.27 -3.46 32.14
N GLY A 323 8.63 -4.65 32.12
CA GLY A 323 7.17 -4.78 32.09
C GLY A 323 6.52 -4.10 30.88
N ASP A 324 5.41 -3.39 31.12
CA ASP A 324 4.59 -2.74 30.10
C ASP A 324 5.37 -1.66 29.31
N THR A 325 6.35 -1.01 29.94
CA THR A 325 7.20 -0.01 29.29
C THR A 325 8.09 -0.65 28.22
N ALA A 326 8.62 -1.86 28.46
CA ALA A 326 9.42 -2.57 27.46
C ALA A 326 8.55 -3.06 26.28
N ALA A 327 7.32 -3.47 26.55
CA ALA A 327 6.35 -3.85 25.51
C ALA A 327 5.96 -2.65 24.64
N LYS A 328 5.73 -1.49 25.25
CA LYS A 328 5.46 -0.23 24.55
C LYS A 328 6.63 0.19 23.64
N VAL A 329 7.85 0.22 24.17
CA VAL A 329 9.08 0.54 23.40
C VAL A 329 9.26 -0.38 22.19
N LYS A 330 8.96 -1.68 22.35
CA LYS A 330 9.03 -2.64 21.25
C LYS A 330 7.97 -2.37 20.18
N ALA A 331 6.72 -2.12 20.57
CA ALA A 331 5.63 -1.79 19.65
C ALA A 331 5.91 -0.49 18.88
N GLU A 332 6.48 0.51 19.54
CA GLU A 332 6.90 1.78 18.95
C GLU A 332 8.02 1.57 17.92
N LYS A 333 9.04 0.80 18.27
CA LYS A 333 10.12 0.40 17.35
C LYS A 333 9.60 -0.34 16.13
N ASP A 334 8.71 -1.31 16.32
CA ASP A 334 8.15 -2.13 15.23
C ASP A 334 7.30 -1.28 14.27
N ALA A 335 6.46 -0.38 14.81
CA ALA A 335 5.64 0.53 14.02
C ALA A 335 6.47 1.56 13.24
N TYR A 336 7.55 2.09 13.82
CA TYR A 336 8.49 2.98 13.13
C TYR A 336 9.16 2.31 11.93
N VAL A 337 9.71 1.10 12.13
CA VAL A 337 10.38 0.35 11.05
C VAL A 337 9.39 0.02 9.94
N ALA A 338 8.19 -0.44 10.28
CA ALA A 338 7.15 -0.76 9.30
C ALA A 338 6.74 0.47 8.47
N GLY A 339 6.53 1.62 9.13
CA GLY A 339 6.08 2.85 8.48
C GLY A 339 7.13 3.45 7.55
N MET A 340 8.37 3.59 8.01
CA MET A 340 9.46 4.11 7.17
C MET A 340 9.77 3.18 5.99
N THR A 341 9.65 1.86 6.19
CA THR A 341 9.82 0.89 5.10
C THR A 341 8.79 1.08 4.00
N ALA A 342 7.52 1.28 4.36
CA ALA A 342 6.45 1.50 3.39
C ALA A 342 6.66 2.80 2.58
N ILE A 343 7.02 3.90 3.25
CA ILE A 343 7.28 5.18 2.57
C ILE A 343 8.46 5.05 1.61
N ILE A 344 9.59 4.48 2.06
CA ILE A 344 10.79 4.31 1.22
C ILE A 344 10.48 3.43 0.01
N ASN A 345 9.75 2.33 0.20
CA ASN A 345 9.41 1.41 -0.89
C ASN A 345 8.47 2.04 -1.93
N ALA A 346 7.57 2.95 -1.54
CA ALA A 346 6.61 3.59 -2.43
C ALA A 346 7.20 4.71 -3.31
N VAL A 347 8.40 5.19 -3.02
CA VAL A 347 9.07 6.23 -3.83
C VAL A 347 9.31 5.75 -5.26
N THR A 348 9.11 6.62 -6.26
CA THR A 348 9.32 6.29 -7.68
C THR A 348 10.48 7.07 -8.30
N THR A 349 10.98 8.10 -7.62
CA THR A 349 12.07 8.97 -8.11
C THR A 349 13.14 9.25 -7.05
N ASP A 350 14.36 9.58 -7.48
CA ASP A 350 15.47 9.92 -6.58
C ASP A 350 15.25 11.23 -5.80
N ALA A 351 14.47 12.16 -6.36
CA ALA A 351 14.13 13.43 -5.72
C ALA A 351 13.22 13.23 -4.50
N GLU A 352 12.21 12.37 -4.62
CA GLU A 352 11.32 11.97 -3.53
C GLU A 352 12.10 11.25 -2.41
N LEU A 353 13.05 10.37 -2.76
CA LEU A 353 13.88 9.67 -1.77
C LEU A 353 14.80 10.63 -1.00
N SER A 354 15.32 11.65 -1.69
CA SER A 354 16.19 12.67 -1.09
C SER A 354 15.41 13.63 -0.16
N ALA A 355 14.15 13.93 -0.47
CA ALA A 355 13.29 14.75 0.39
C ALA A 355 12.99 14.09 1.76
N ILE A 356 12.85 12.74 1.78
CA ILE A 356 12.72 11.94 3.01
C ILE A 356 14.00 12.01 3.86
N ALA A 357 15.16 12.23 3.24
CA ALA A 357 16.46 12.30 3.90
C ALA A 357 16.75 13.64 4.59
N THR A 358 16.20 14.73 4.04
CA THR A 358 16.43 16.11 4.47
C THR A 358 15.52 16.58 5.60
N SER A 359 14.47 15.85 5.95
CA SER A 359 13.73 16.10 7.19
C SER A 359 14.56 15.58 8.38
N THR A 360 15.67 16.24 8.67
CA THR A 360 16.54 15.97 9.81
C THR A 360 15.85 16.22 11.17
N ASP A 361 14.60 16.67 11.18
CA ASP A 361 13.73 16.75 12.35
C ASP A 361 12.91 15.47 12.62
N THR A 362 12.90 14.47 11.74
CA THR A 362 12.06 13.24 11.87
C THR A 362 12.84 11.95 12.18
N ILE A 363 14.15 12.04 12.44
CA ILE A 363 14.97 10.92 12.94
C ILE A 363 15.06 10.94 14.48
N ALA A 364 14.32 11.83 15.15
CA ALA A 364 14.13 11.74 16.59
C ALA A 364 12.89 10.92 16.92
N VAL A 365 13.02 9.93 17.81
CA VAL A 365 11.87 9.30 18.46
C VAL A 365 11.15 10.39 19.26
N PRO A 366 9.90 10.77 18.93
CA PRO A 366 9.18 11.77 19.69
C PRO A 366 8.91 11.21 21.09
N THR A 367 9.21 12.01 22.11
CA THR A 367 9.21 11.57 23.51
C THR A 367 7.83 11.64 24.17
N THR A 368 6.76 12.05 23.46
CA THR A 368 5.43 12.21 24.08
C THR A 368 4.20 11.83 23.25
N ASP A 369 4.22 11.79 21.90
CA ASP A 369 3.04 11.43 21.07
C ASP A 369 3.40 10.51 19.89
N PHE A 370 3.44 9.19 20.14
CA PHE A 370 3.86 8.20 19.14
C PHE A 370 2.69 7.81 18.21
N PHE A 371 2.44 8.61 17.17
CA PHE A 371 1.37 8.38 16.19
C PHE A 371 1.56 7.12 15.33
N TYR A 372 2.79 6.61 15.18
CA TYR A 372 3.07 5.40 14.39
C TYR A 372 2.38 4.15 14.92
N THR A 373 2.24 3.97 16.24
CA THR A 373 1.54 2.81 16.83
C THR A 373 0.03 2.90 16.62
N ALA A 374 -0.57 4.09 16.77
CA ALA A 374 -1.97 4.32 16.46
C ALA A 374 -2.28 4.10 14.97
N ASN A 375 -1.39 4.57 14.08
CA ASN A 375 -1.54 4.37 12.62
C ASN A 375 -1.31 2.91 12.22
N ALA A 376 -0.42 2.18 12.90
CA ALA A 376 -0.21 0.75 12.69
C ALA A 376 -1.46 -0.08 13.00
N VAL A 377 -2.23 0.27 14.04
CA VAL A 377 -3.52 -0.38 14.32
C VAL A 377 -4.51 -0.17 13.17
N LYS A 378 -4.69 1.07 12.71
CA LYS A 378 -5.58 1.38 11.58
C LYS A 378 -5.18 0.68 10.29
N ILE A 379 -3.89 0.57 10.00
CA ILE A 379 -3.39 -0.17 8.83
C ILE A 379 -3.61 -1.67 8.98
N SER A 380 -3.41 -2.24 10.16
CA SER A 380 -3.72 -3.65 10.43
C SER A 380 -5.21 -3.96 10.27
N ASP A 381 -6.08 -3.04 10.70
CA ASP A 381 -7.53 -3.15 10.50
C ASP A 381 -7.87 -3.08 9.00
N LEU A 382 -7.25 -2.16 8.24
CA LEU A 382 -7.45 -2.05 6.80
C LEU A 382 -6.91 -3.27 6.02
N GLU A 383 -5.75 -3.81 6.39
CA GLU A 383 -5.18 -5.06 5.84
C GLU A 383 -6.12 -6.25 6.10
N THR A 384 -6.80 -6.26 7.25
CA THR A 384 -7.85 -7.25 7.56
C THR A 384 -9.05 -7.10 6.64
N VAL A 385 -9.54 -5.87 6.41
CA VAL A 385 -10.62 -5.58 5.45
C VAL A 385 -10.21 -5.99 4.02
N ALA A 386 -9.00 -5.65 3.59
CA ALA A 386 -8.47 -5.99 2.28
C ALA A 386 -8.36 -7.51 2.06
N ALA A 387 -7.76 -8.24 3.00
CA ALA A 387 -7.68 -9.70 2.94
C ALA A 387 -9.07 -10.34 2.86
N LYS A 388 -10.03 -9.78 3.62
CA LYS A 388 -11.43 -10.16 3.61
C LYS A 388 -12.04 -9.96 2.20
N TYR A 389 -11.92 -8.78 1.57
CA TYR A 389 -12.47 -8.51 0.22
C TYR A 389 -11.75 -9.21 -0.95
N LYS A 390 -10.44 -9.48 -0.84
CA LYS A 390 -9.70 -10.29 -1.84
C LYS A 390 -10.17 -11.75 -1.91
N ALA A 391 -10.69 -12.26 -0.80
CA ALA A 391 -11.21 -13.63 -0.69
C ALA A 391 -12.71 -13.73 -1.02
N TYR A 392 -13.38 -12.60 -1.32
CA TYR A 392 -14.80 -12.56 -1.60
C TYR A 392 -15.12 -13.22 -2.95
N LYS A 393 -16.03 -14.19 -2.91
CA LYS A 393 -16.49 -14.95 -4.06
C LYS A 393 -17.99 -14.76 -4.27
N ASP A 394 -18.42 -14.68 -5.52
CA ASP A 394 -19.84 -14.68 -5.86
C ASP A 394 -20.47 -16.06 -5.61
N ALA A 395 -21.79 -16.16 -5.81
CA ALA A 395 -22.56 -17.40 -5.65
C ALA A 395 -22.08 -18.54 -6.57
N ASP A 396 -21.32 -18.24 -7.63
CA ASP A 396 -20.74 -19.19 -8.57
C ASP A 396 -19.28 -19.55 -8.23
N GLY A 397 -18.70 -18.94 -7.19
CA GLY A 397 -17.36 -19.22 -6.69
C GLY A 397 -16.23 -18.39 -7.33
N ASN A 398 -16.56 -17.38 -8.16
CA ASN A 398 -15.59 -16.48 -8.80
C ASN A 398 -15.25 -15.31 -7.88
N THR A 399 -14.00 -14.84 -7.92
CA THR A 399 -13.58 -13.64 -7.18
C THR A 399 -14.26 -12.39 -7.75
N VAL A 400 -14.98 -11.64 -6.91
CA VAL A 400 -15.79 -10.49 -7.35
C VAL A 400 -14.97 -9.20 -7.44
N LYS A 401 -13.84 -9.11 -6.72
CA LYS A 401 -12.97 -7.93 -6.69
C LYS A 401 -11.56 -8.25 -7.15
N ASP A 402 -10.93 -7.26 -7.80
CA ASP A 402 -9.54 -7.33 -8.24
C ASP A 402 -8.61 -7.22 -7.02
N ALA A 403 -7.87 -8.31 -6.77
CA ALA A 403 -6.96 -8.40 -5.65
C ALA A 403 -5.79 -7.39 -5.75
N ASP A 404 -5.32 -7.12 -6.97
CA ASP A 404 -4.21 -6.20 -7.20
C ASP A 404 -4.65 -4.74 -6.98
N ALA A 405 -5.89 -4.41 -7.34
CA ALA A 405 -6.47 -3.10 -7.07
C ALA A 405 -6.64 -2.84 -5.56
N ILE A 406 -7.12 -3.85 -4.81
CA ILE A 406 -7.24 -3.76 -3.35
C ILE A 406 -5.86 -3.62 -2.70
N ASP A 407 -4.87 -4.39 -3.14
CA ASP A 407 -3.50 -4.31 -2.61
C ASP A 407 -2.86 -2.94 -2.90
N LYS A 408 -3.21 -2.32 -4.03
CA LYS A 408 -2.80 -0.95 -4.33
C LYS A 408 -3.43 0.07 -3.37
N ILE A 409 -4.72 -0.02 -3.07
CA ILE A 409 -5.40 0.90 -2.14
C ILE A 409 -4.76 0.81 -0.74
N VAL A 410 -4.49 -0.40 -0.26
CA VAL A 410 -3.82 -0.60 1.04
C VAL A 410 -2.41 -0.03 1.03
N ALA A 411 -1.65 -0.23 -0.04
CA ALA A 411 -0.30 0.32 -0.17
C ALA A 411 -0.30 1.85 -0.14
N ASP A 412 -1.21 2.50 -0.88
CA ASP A 412 -1.34 3.95 -0.93
C ASP A 412 -1.80 4.52 0.43
N ALA A 413 -2.76 3.87 1.09
CA ALA A 413 -3.22 4.21 2.43
C ALA A 413 -2.11 4.10 3.48
N LYS A 414 -1.28 3.05 3.41
CA LYS A 414 -0.13 2.84 4.30
C LYS A 414 0.89 3.97 4.17
N VAL A 415 1.18 4.41 2.95
CA VAL A 415 2.07 5.55 2.69
C VAL A 415 1.48 6.85 3.25
N ALA A 416 0.19 7.11 3.03
CA ALA A 416 -0.48 8.29 3.55
C ALA A 416 -0.50 8.33 5.09
N ALA A 417 -0.76 7.19 5.73
CA ALA A 417 -0.81 7.06 7.19
C ALA A 417 0.53 7.34 7.86
N TYR A 418 1.65 6.99 7.22
CA TYR A 418 2.98 7.17 7.80
C TYR A 418 3.69 8.47 7.36
N LYS A 419 3.16 9.20 6.37
CA LYS A 419 3.65 10.54 5.98
C LYS A 419 3.17 11.67 6.89
N THR A 420 2.05 11.49 7.61
CA THR A 420 1.52 12.49 8.54
C THR A 420 2.26 12.46 9.89
N ASN A 421 2.36 13.61 10.56
CA ASN A 421 2.90 13.76 11.92
C ASN A 421 1.81 13.68 13.01
N ALA A 422 0.64 13.13 12.67
CA ALA A 422 -0.52 12.99 13.55
C ALA A 422 -1.23 11.64 13.31
N ALA A 423 -2.25 11.36 14.13
CA ALA A 423 -3.13 10.21 13.92
C ALA A 423 -3.81 10.30 12.54
N TRP A 424 -3.69 9.25 11.73
CA TRP A 424 -4.20 9.23 10.37
C TRP A 424 -5.73 9.22 10.33
N SER A 425 -6.34 10.14 9.59
CA SER A 425 -7.79 10.27 9.44
C SER A 425 -8.36 9.59 8.18
N GLY A 426 -7.51 9.08 7.29
CA GLY A 426 -7.93 8.53 5.99
C GLY A 426 -8.44 7.09 6.00
N TYR A 427 -8.57 6.47 7.18
CA TYR A 427 -9.02 5.06 7.30
C TYR A 427 -10.38 4.84 6.64
N ASP A 428 -11.38 5.65 6.99
CA ASP A 428 -12.76 5.47 6.50
C ASP A 428 -12.84 5.61 4.98
N ALA A 429 -12.04 6.52 4.39
CA ALA A 429 -11.99 6.72 2.95
C ALA A 429 -11.35 5.52 2.21
N ALA A 430 -10.22 5.02 2.72
CA ALA A 430 -9.56 3.84 2.15
C ALA A 430 -10.42 2.57 2.33
N GLU A 431 -11.09 2.43 3.48
CA GLU A 431 -12.06 1.37 3.72
C GLU A 431 -13.21 1.46 2.70
N ALA A 432 -13.80 2.64 2.50
CA ALA A 432 -14.86 2.86 1.52
C ALA A 432 -14.43 2.54 0.08
N GLU A 433 -13.19 2.85 -0.29
CA GLU A 433 -12.65 2.57 -1.63
C GLU A 433 -12.48 1.07 -1.89
N ILE A 434 -11.94 0.32 -0.91
CA ILE A 434 -11.89 -1.16 -0.93
C ILE A 434 -13.32 -1.75 -1.02
N LYS A 435 -14.28 -1.10 -0.35
CA LYS A 435 -15.68 -1.52 -0.29
C LYS A 435 -16.51 -1.15 -1.52
N SER A 436 -16.09 -0.16 -2.33
CA SER A 436 -16.86 0.29 -3.50
C SER A 436 -17.02 -0.81 -4.56
N ASP A 437 -18.19 -0.85 -5.20
CA ASP A 437 -18.58 -1.84 -6.23
C ASP A 437 -18.63 -1.21 -7.62
N ALA A 438 -18.16 -1.94 -8.63
CA ALA A 438 -18.49 -1.70 -10.02
C ALA A 438 -19.46 -2.78 -10.53
N THR A 439 -20.74 -2.78 -10.10
CA THR A 439 -21.92 -3.12 -10.94
C THR A 439 -23.26 -3.01 -10.19
N ASN A 440 -24.24 -2.36 -10.84
CA ASN A 440 -25.64 -2.21 -10.44
C ASN A 440 -26.46 -3.51 -10.56
N ALA A 441 -27.37 -3.75 -9.61
CA ALA A 441 -28.70 -4.30 -9.86
C ALA A 441 -29.67 -3.85 -8.75
N ALA A 442 -30.85 -3.37 -9.15
CA ALA A 442 -31.88 -2.81 -8.28
C ALA A 442 -32.20 -3.73 -7.08
N ALA A 443 -31.82 -3.30 -5.88
CA ALA A 443 -32.12 -4.01 -4.65
C ALA A 443 -33.60 -3.84 -4.29
N ALA A 444 -34.25 -4.96 -3.97
CA ALA A 444 -35.55 -4.95 -3.31
C ALA A 444 -35.45 -4.10 -2.01
N VAL A 445 -36.50 -3.33 -1.73
CA VAL A 445 -36.59 -2.53 -0.51
C VAL A 445 -36.46 -3.43 0.72
N SER A 446 -35.49 -3.14 1.58
CA SER A 446 -35.39 -3.83 2.86
C SER A 446 -36.57 -3.40 3.74
N LYS A 447 -37.06 -4.30 4.60
CA LYS A 447 -38.08 -3.99 5.60
C LYS A 447 -37.73 -2.72 6.41
N GLU A 448 -36.44 -2.45 6.57
CA GLU A 448 -35.88 -1.32 7.30
C GLU A 448 -36.11 0.05 6.62
N VAL A 449 -36.08 0.12 5.29
CA VAL A 449 -36.38 1.36 4.55
C VAL A 449 -37.86 1.73 4.66
N ILE A 450 -38.74 0.71 4.72
CA ILE A 450 -40.18 0.89 4.99
C ILE A 450 -40.41 1.41 6.40
N GLU A 451 -39.76 0.79 7.41
CA GLU A 451 -39.91 1.22 8.81
C GLU A 451 -39.33 2.62 9.06
N LEU A 452 -38.29 3.01 8.31
CA LEU A 452 -37.71 4.35 8.31
C LEU A 452 -38.69 5.44 7.88
N GLU A 453 -39.39 5.21 6.78
CA GLU A 453 -40.33 6.19 6.24
C GLU A 453 -41.60 6.29 7.10
N LYS A 454 -42.09 5.17 7.63
CA LYS A 454 -43.20 5.16 8.59
C LYS A 454 -42.90 6.01 9.82
N ALA A 455 -41.66 5.96 10.27
CA ALA A 455 -41.21 6.72 11.42
C ALA A 455 -41.17 8.23 11.17
N ASP A 456 -40.72 8.68 9.99
CA ASP A 456 -40.77 10.09 9.61
C ASP A 456 -42.23 10.59 9.48
N ILE A 457 -43.14 9.74 8.99
CA ILE A 457 -44.59 10.02 8.97
C ILE A 457 -45.15 10.14 10.40
N GLU A 458 -44.75 9.26 11.32
CA GLU A 458 -45.16 9.33 12.73
C GLU A 458 -44.59 10.55 13.46
N LYS A 459 -43.40 11.02 13.08
CA LYS A 459 -42.85 12.29 13.57
C LYS A 459 -43.71 13.47 13.12
N GLY A 460 -44.05 13.53 11.84
CA GLY A 460 -44.97 14.55 11.31
C GLY A 460 -46.32 14.54 12.03
N ARG A 461 -46.82 13.36 12.41
CA ARG A 461 -48.04 13.21 13.22
C ARG A 461 -47.86 13.84 14.61
N ALA A 462 -46.77 13.54 15.30
CA ALA A 462 -46.50 14.08 16.65
C ALA A 462 -46.36 15.62 16.63
N GLU A 463 -45.65 16.16 15.64
CA GLU A 463 -45.51 17.62 15.44
C GLU A 463 -46.87 18.26 15.15
N ALA A 464 -47.66 17.67 14.23
CA ALA A 464 -48.99 18.15 13.92
C ALA A 464 -49.90 18.18 15.15
N LEU A 465 -49.85 17.16 16.00
CA LEU A 465 -50.65 17.02 17.22
C LEU A 465 -50.24 17.95 18.37
N ALA A 466 -49.04 18.53 18.32
CA ALA A 466 -48.52 19.43 19.37
C ALA A 466 -49.36 20.73 19.52
N GLU A 467 -50.00 21.18 18.43
CA GLU A 467 -50.90 22.34 18.40
C GLU A 467 -52.19 22.11 19.25
N GLY A 468 -52.48 20.85 19.60
CA GLY A 468 -53.59 20.48 20.45
C GLY A 468 -54.93 20.45 19.71
N TYR A 469 -55.61 19.30 19.75
CA TYR A 469 -56.92 19.09 19.12
C TYR A 469 -57.94 18.56 20.13
N TYR A 470 -59.22 18.72 19.82
CA TYR A 470 -60.24 17.91 20.46
C TYR A 470 -60.31 16.54 19.79
N ALA A 471 -60.73 15.52 20.53
CA ALA A 471 -60.69 14.12 20.08
C ALA A 471 -61.26 13.85 18.66
N PRO A 472 -62.36 14.50 18.21
CA PRO A 472 -62.86 14.32 16.84
C PRO A 472 -61.93 14.84 15.75
N GLU A 473 -61.21 15.94 16.00
CA GLU A 473 -60.24 16.53 15.07
C GLU A 473 -58.93 15.76 15.10
N GLU A 474 -58.48 15.36 16.29
CA GLU A 474 -57.32 14.48 16.48
C GLU A 474 -57.46 13.17 15.68
N ALA A 475 -58.66 12.57 15.69
CA ALA A 475 -58.95 11.37 14.91
C ALA A 475 -58.83 11.59 13.40
N LYS A 476 -59.15 12.79 12.89
CA LYS A 476 -59.00 13.12 11.47
C LYS A 476 -57.53 13.31 11.11
N VAL A 477 -56.75 13.97 11.96
CA VAL A 477 -55.29 14.09 11.82
C VAL A 477 -54.69 12.69 11.73
N ASN A 478 -55.01 11.83 12.70
CA ASN A 478 -54.54 10.45 12.73
C ASN A 478 -54.88 9.67 11.44
N ALA A 479 -56.10 9.82 10.91
CA ALA A 479 -56.51 9.14 9.69
C ALA A 479 -55.76 9.61 8.43
N LEU A 480 -55.24 10.84 8.39
CA LEU A 480 -54.40 11.32 7.27
C LEU A 480 -53.03 10.64 7.29
N PHE A 481 -52.39 10.56 8.46
CA PHE A 481 -51.10 9.92 8.63
C PHE A 481 -51.18 8.39 8.45
N ASP A 482 -52.25 7.74 8.92
CA ASP A 482 -52.46 6.30 8.69
C ASP A 482 -52.54 5.94 7.20
N LYS A 483 -53.10 6.81 6.35
CA LYS A 483 -53.12 6.61 4.89
C LYS A 483 -51.73 6.66 4.26
N LEU A 484 -50.85 7.52 4.77
CA LEU A 484 -49.47 7.62 4.31
C LEU A 484 -48.69 6.37 4.70
N ILE A 485 -48.84 5.90 5.94
CA ILE A 485 -48.23 4.64 6.41
C ILE A 485 -48.67 3.46 5.54
N ALA A 486 -49.97 3.38 5.23
CA ALA A 486 -50.49 2.34 4.35
C ALA A 486 -49.91 2.41 2.92
N ALA A 487 -49.58 3.61 2.42
CA ALA A 487 -48.93 3.78 1.12
C ALA A 487 -47.46 3.33 1.14
N VAL A 488 -46.73 3.59 2.23
CA VAL A 488 -45.37 3.09 2.46
C VAL A 488 -45.37 1.55 2.57
N ASP A 489 -46.32 0.98 3.31
CA ASP A 489 -46.50 -0.47 3.43
C ASP A 489 -46.77 -1.16 2.09
N ALA A 490 -47.35 -0.44 1.13
CA ALA A 490 -47.67 -0.95 -0.20
C ALA A 490 -46.52 -0.81 -1.21
N ALA A 491 -45.45 -0.08 -0.89
CA ALA A 491 -44.32 0.18 -1.78
C ALA A 491 -43.43 -1.07 -1.97
N LYS A 492 -42.95 -1.32 -3.19
CA LYS A 492 -42.15 -2.50 -3.56
C LYS A 492 -40.71 -2.15 -3.90
N THR A 493 -40.40 -0.88 -4.10
CA THR A 493 -39.10 -0.37 -4.54
C THR A 493 -38.69 0.87 -3.75
N ALA A 494 -37.39 1.16 -3.67
CA ALA A 494 -36.87 2.33 -2.94
C ALA A 494 -37.36 3.65 -3.55
N THR A 495 -37.58 3.66 -4.87
CA THR A 495 -38.17 4.81 -5.59
C THR A 495 -39.63 5.03 -5.19
N GLU A 496 -40.44 3.98 -5.07
CA GLU A 496 -41.83 4.13 -4.61
C GLU A 496 -41.93 4.64 -3.17
N VAL A 497 -40.99 4.26 -2.28
CA VAL A 497 -40.90 4.83 -0.93
C VAL A 497 -40.51 6.31 -0.99
N GLN A 498 -39.52 6.68 -1.80
CA GLN A 498 -39.09 8.07 -2.00
C GLN A 498 -40.17 8.97 -2.63
N ASP A 499 -41.04 8.40 -3.47
CA ASP A 499 -42.18 9.12 -4.04
C ASP A 499 -43.25 9.43 -2.98
N VAL A 500 -43.46 8.52 -2.01
CA VAL A 500 -44.32 8.81 -0.84
C VAL A 500 -43.70 9.93 0.00
N TYR A 501 -42.39 9.87 0.25
CA TYR A 501 -41.64 10.92 0.98
C TYR A 501 -41.73 12.30 0.31
N THR A 502 -41.56 12.36 -1.01
CA THR A 502 -41.54 13.65 -1.74
C THR A 502 -42.94 14.30 -1.79
N ASN A 503 -44.00 13.50 -1.74
CA ASN A 503 -45.38 13.97 -1.61
C ASN A 503 -45.77 14.31 -0.15
N ASN A 504 -44.93 13.99 0.84
CA ASN A 504 -45.21 14.14 2.28
C ASN A 504 -45.16 15.61 2.75
N ASN A 505 -44.45 16.49 2.03
CA ASN A 505 -44.18 17.87 2.47
C ASN A 505 -45.40 18.82 2.50
N ALA A 506 -46.63 18.30 2.32
CA ALA A 506 -47.86 19.08 2.33
C ALA A 506 -49.07 18.41 3.02
N VAL A 507 -48.94 17.22 3.64
CA VAL A 507 -50.04 16.35 4.19
C VAL A 507 -51.43 16.88 3.84
N VAL A 508 -51.87 16.60 2.59
CA VAL A 508 -53.01 17.28 1.98
C VAL A 508 -54.25 17.18 2.88
N GLY A 509 -54.79 18.33 3.28
CA GLY A 509 -55.98 18.44 4.13
C GLY A 509 -55.72 18.59 5.63
N LEU A 510 -54.46 18.70 6.09
CA LEU A 510 -54.15 18.97 7.49
C LEU A 510 -54.58 20.39 7.92
N ASP A 511 -54.41 21.37 7.02
CA ASP A 511 -54.83 22.77 7.16
C ASP A 511 -56.35 22.96 7.20
N GLU A 512 -57.12 21.94 6.79
CA GLU A 512 -58.59 21.94 6.87
C GLU A 512 -59.11 21.49 8.26
N ILE A 513 -58.24 21.11 9.19
CA ILE A 513 -58.61 20.62 10.53
C ILE A 513 -58.32 21.70 11.58
N TYR A 514 -59.37 22.16 12.27
CA TYR A 514 -59.24 23.16 13.33
C TYR A 514 -58.41 22.66 14.53
N THR A 515 -57.47 23.49 14.98
CA THR A 515 -56.81 23.36 16.28
C THR A 515 -57.82 23.64 17.42
N LYS A 516 -57.41 23.40 18.68
CA LYS A 516 -58.24 23.77 19.84
C LYS A 516 -58.59 25.25 19.86
N GLU A 517 -57.61 26.13 19.64
CA GLU A 517 -57.80 27.57 19.68
C GLU A 517 -58.76 28.03 18.57
N ASP A 518 -58.51 27.61 17.34
CA ASP A 518 -59.36 27.98 16.19
C ASP A 518 -60.79 27.48 16.36
N LEU A 519 -60.98 26.27 16.89
CA LEU A 519 -62.31 25.73 17.10
C LEU A 519 -63.08 26.49 18.20
N LEU A 520 -62.41 26.92 19.26
CA LEU A 520 -63.05 27.71 20.31
C LEU A 520 -63.62 29.02 19.75
N ASP A 521 -62.85 29.68 18.89
CA ASP A 521 -63.28 30.92 18.25
C ASP A 521 -64.41 30.70 17.24
N GLU A 522 -64.36 29.61 16.47
CA GLU A 522 -65.45 29.21 15.58
C GLU A 522 -66.75 28.95 16.38
N ILE A 523 -66.68 28.25 17.51
CA ILE A 523 -67.84 27.99 18.38
C ILE A 523 -68.41 29.30 18.96
N LYS A 524 -67.57 30.23 19.42
CA LYS A 524 -68.03 31.52 19.97
C LYS A 524 -68.76 32.35 18.91
N ALA A 525 -68.37 32.23 17.64
CA ALA A 525 -69.01 32.92 16.53
C ALA A 525 -70.38 32.33 16.14
N MET A 526 -70.71 31.10 16.56
CA MET A 526 -71.98 30.44 16.24
C MET A 526 -73.18 31.09 16.96
N ALA A 527 -74.30 31.26 16.24
CA ALA A 527 -75.54 31.81 16.81
C ALA A 527 -76.08 31.00 18.02
N GLY A 528 -75.82 29.68 18.04
CA GLY A 528 -76.19 28.79 19.15
C GLY A 528 -75.44 29.13 20.44
N PHE A 529 -74.19 29.59 20.34
CA PHE A 529 -73.39 30.03 21.49
C PHE A 529 -73.97 31.31 22.10
N THR A 530 -74.29 32.31 21.26
CA THR A 530 -74.94 33.56 21.71
C THR A 530 -76.26 33.28 22.42
N THR A 531 -77.07 32.35 21.88
CA THR A 531 -78.35 31.96 22.49
C THR A 531 -78.16 31.34 23.88
N ASN A 532 -77.24 30.38 24.00
CA ASN A 532 -76.95 29.75 25.28
C ASN A 532 -76.35 30.74 26.29
N LYS A 533 -75.46 31.64 25.86
CA LYS A 533 -74.86 32.67 26.71
C LYS A 533 -75.93 33.49 27.42
N THR A 534 -76.92 34.01 26.71
CA THR A 534 -78.04 34.76 27.31
C THR A 534 -78.84 33.91 28.32
N ALA A 535 -79.12 32.66 27.97
CA ALA A 535 -79.87 31.75 28.86
C ALA A 535 -79.07 31.37 30.13
N LEU A 536 -77.76 31.21 30.02
CA LEU A 536 -76.87 30.88 31.14
C LEU A 536 -76.72 32.05 32.12
N GLU A 537 -76.62 33.30 31.62
CA GLU A 537 -76.60 34.48 32.51
C GLU A 537 -77.91 34.66 33.30
N ALA A 538 -79.06 34.41 32.66
CA ALA A 538 -80.33 34.38 33.35
C ALA A 538 -80.39 33.24 34.40
N TYR A 539 -79.82 32.07 34.09
CA TYR A 539 -79.76 30.93 35.02
C TYR A 539 -78.85 31.18 36.22
N LYS A 540 -77.66 31.80 36.01
CA LYS A 540 -76.77 32.26 37.09
C LYS A 540 -77.52 33.18 38.06
N THR A 541 -78.32 34.11 37.53
CA THR A 541 -79.16 35.01 38.32
C THR A 541 -80.21 34.24 39.14
N MET A 542 -80.83 33.23 38.53
CA MET A 542 -81.82 32.38 39.19
C MET A 542 -81.23 31.54 40.33
N LEU A 543 -80.04 30.95 40.16
CA LEU A 543 -79.40 30.12 41.18
C LEU A 543 -79.02 30.91 42.44
N ASN A 544 -78.76 32.21 42.31
CA ASN A 544 -78.48 33.11 43.43
C ASN A 544 -79.73 33.89 43.89
N ALA A 545 -80.92 33.59 43.36
CA ALA A 545 -82.13 34.30 43.75
C ALA A 545 -82.43 34.14 45.25
N GLY A 546 -82.65 35.26 45.95
CA GLY A 546 -82.87 35.27 47.39
C GLY A 546 -81.61 35.20 48.25
N PHE A 547 -80.41 35.12 47.64
CA PHE A 547 -79.13 35.19 48.33
C PHE A 547 -78.37 36.45 47.89
N THR A 548 -77.84 37.18 48.85
CA THR A 548 -76.85 38.23 48.63
C THR A 548 -75.44 37.64 48.61
N SER A 549 -74.47 38.40 48.11
CA SER A 549 -73.06 37.98 48.10
C SER A 549 -72.49 37.72 49.51
N ALA A 550 -73.19 38.07 50.59
CA ALA A 550 -72.78 37.78 51.97
C ALA A 550 -73.30 36.42 52.49
N ASP A 551 -74.29 35.81 51.85
CA ASP A 551 -74.98 34.62 52.38
C ASP A 551 -74.22 33.32 52.11
N ALA A 552 -74.31 32.35 53.05
CA ALA A 552 -73.67 31.04 52.91
C ALA A 552 -74.20 30.21 51.73
N GLY A 553 -75.42 30.52 51.25
CA GLY A 553 -76.03 29.88 50.08
C GLY A 553 -75.58 30.45 48.72
N TYR A 554 -74.89 31.60 48.71
CA TYR A 554 -74.48 32.28 47.47
C TYR A 554 -73.39 31.52 46.71
N ARG A 555 -73.46 31.50 45.37
CA ARG A 555 -72.49 30.89 44.45
C ARG A 555 -71.77 31.95 43.62
N ASP A 556 -70.44 31.86 43.50
CA ASP A 556 -69.66 32.74 42.63
C ASP A 556 -69.52 32.14 41.22
N PHE A 557 -69.92 32.89 40.21
CA PHE A 557 -69.90 32.46 38.81
C PHE A 557 -68.86 33.19 37.94
N THR A 558 -67.96 33.99 38.53
CA THR A 558 -66.95 34.75 37.78
C THR A 558 -66.04 33.89 36.91
N ALA A 559 -65.76 32.65 37.30
CA ALA A 559 -64.91 31.71 36.53
C ALA A 559 -65.63 31.01 35.35
N TYR A 560 -66.95 31.20 35.18
CA TYR A 560 -67.75 30.56 34.12
C TYR A 560 -68.01 31.54 32.98
N ASP A 561 -66.96 31.94 32.28
CA ASP A 561 -66.99 32.92 31.19
C ASP A 561 -67.22 32.28 29.81
N ASP A 562 -67.12 33.09 28.74
CA ASP A 562 -67.34 32.62 27.38
C ASP A 562 -66.32 31.54 26.95
N ASN A 563 -65.07 31.64 27.40
CA ASN A 563 -64.04 30.65 27.07
C ASN A 563 -64.35 29.32 27.74
N PHE A 564 -64.77 29.34 29.01
CA PHE A 564 -65.18 28.15 29.73
C PHE A 564 -66.29 27.38 29.00
N PHE A 565 -67.34 28.08 28.55
CA PHE A 565 -68.46 27.42 27.87
C PHE A 565 -68.12 26.99 26.46
N ALA A 566 -67.28 27.74 25.73
CA ALA A 566 -66.83 27.33 24.40
C ALA A 566 -66.04 26.01 24.49
N ASP A 567 -65.17 25.88 25.49
CA ASP A 567 -64.41 24.64 25.74
C ASP A 567 -65.30 23.48 26.17
N LEU A 568 -66.30 23.73 27.01
CA LEU A 568 -67.30 22.73 27.37
C LEU A 568 -68.02 22.19 26.14
N TYR A 569 -68.46 23.07 25.23
CA TYR A 569 -69.17 22.65 24.02
C TYR A 569 -68.26 21.93 23.02
N ALA A 570 -67.02 22.42 22.85
CA ALA A 570 -66.02 21.80 21.99
C ALA A 570 -65.69 20.37 22.46
N SER A 571 -65.49 20.20 23.77
CA SER A 571 -65.23 18.92 24.43
C SER A 571 -66.39 17.93 24.33
N ASN A 572 -67.62 18.43 24.20
CA ASN A 572 -68.82 17.61 23.97
C ASN A 572 -69.12 17.37 22.47
N GLY A 573 -68.17 17.67 21.58
CA GLY A 573 -68.28 17.35 20.14
C GLY A 573 -69.24 18.24 19.35
N ALA A 574 -69.58 19.43 19.86
CA ALA A 574 -70.37 20.39 19.11
C ALA A 574 -69.50 21.07 18.03
N ARG A 575 -69.90 20.94 16.76
CA ARG A 575 -69.25 21.57 15.59
C ARG A 575 -70.24 22.34 14.72
N THR A 576 -71.50 22.42 15.17
CA THR A 576 -72.61 23.04 14.44
C THR A 576 -73.46 23.86 15.40
N THR A 577 -74.13 24.88 14.86
CA THR A 577 -74.99 25.79 15.61
C THR A 577 -76.05 25.04 16.43
N GLU A 578 -76.67 24.01 15.86
CA GLU A 578 -77.72 23.21 16.51
C GLU A 578 -77.17 22.36 17.67
N LYS A 579 -75.95 21.82 17.53
CA LYS A 579 -75.33 21.00 18.57
C LYS A 579 -74.88 21.85 19.76
N VAL A 580 -74.35 23.06 19.50
CA VAL A 580 -74.03 24.02 20.55
C VAL A 580 -75.31 24.38 21.31
N ALA A 581 -76.38 24.75 20.62
CA ALA A 581 -77.66 25.08 21.25
C ALA A 581 -78.22 23.91 22.10
N ALA A 582 -78.09 22.66 21.63
CA ALA A 582 -78.58 21.48 22.35
C ALA A 582 -77.86 21.22 23.69
N LEU A 583 -76.63 21.73 23.89
CA LEU A 583 -75.83 21.52 25.10
C LEU A 583 -76.15 22.49 26.25
N LEU A 584 -77.18 23.33 26.13
CA LEU A 584 -77.59 24.27 27.17
C LEU A 584 -77.81 23.60 28.54
N ASN A 585 -78.46 22.43 28.58
CA ASN A 585 -78.73 21.73 29.83
C ASN A 585 -77.43 21.17 30.46
N THR A 586 -76.46 20.75 29.64
CA THR A 586 -75.13 20.36 30.11
C THR A 586 -74.41 21.54 30.75
N ALA A 587 -74.47 22.72 30.13
CA ALA A 587 -73.89 23.94 30.68
C ALA A 587 -74.58 24.42 31.97
N LYS A 588 -75.91 24.26 32.07
CA LYS A 588 -76.66 24.54 33.31
C LYS A 588 -76.27 23.61 34.46
N ALA A 589 -76.10 22.32 34.18
CA ALA A 589 -75.68 21.35 35.19
C ALA A 589 -74.31 21.69 35.80
N VAL A 590 -73.40 22.30 35.02
CA VAL A 590 -72.12 22.79 35.52
C VAL A 590 -72.31 23.96 36.50
N LEU A 591 -73.23 24.88 36.22
CA LEU A 591 -73.57 25.97 37.14
C LEU A 591 -74.26 25.43 38.42
N ASP A 592 -75.10 24.40 38.29
CA ASP A 592 -75.73 23.71 39.43
C ASP A 592 -74.71 23.04 40.37
N ALA A 593 -73.51 22.72 39.86
CA ALA A 593 -72.43 22.12 40.63
C ALA A 593 -71.54 23.16 41.34
N ALA A 594 -71.60 24.44 40.99
CA ALA A 594 -70.74 25.48 41.57
C ALA A 594 -70.95 25.62 43.08
N LYS A 595 -69.90 25.45 43.91
CA LYS A 595 -70.07 25.42 45.37
C LYS A 595 -70.63 26.73 45.93
N THR A 596 -71.46 26.60 46.97
CA THR A 596 -71.90 27.75 47.76
C THR A 596 -70.79 28.24 48.68
N LYS A 597 -70.86 29.50 49.12
CA LYS A 597 -69.92 30.06 50.09
C LYS A 597 -69.77 29.23 51.37
N GLY A 598 -70.85 28.63 51.85
CA GLY A 598 -70.82 27.74 53.02
C GLY A 598 -70.05 26.44 52.78
N GLN A 599 -70.16 25.87 51.58
CA GLN A 599 -69.38 24.68 51.19
C GLN A 599 -67.89 25.02 51.05
N ILE A 600 -67.56 26.17 50.45
CA ILE A 600 -66.17 26.68 50.36
C ILE A 600 -65.57 26.88 51.77
N ALA A 601 -66.34 27.38 52.73
CA ALA A 601 -65.90 27.53 54.12
C ALA A 601 -65.65 26.18 54.82
N ALA A 602 -66.45 25.15 54.52
CA ALA A 602 -66.23 23.79 55.03
C ALA A 602 -64.97 23.15 54.41
N ASP A 603 -64.75 23.34 53.11
CA ASP A 603 -63.54 22.88 52.42
C ASP A 603 -62.29 23.53 53.00
N LYS A 604 -62.34 24.85 53.27
CA LYS A 604 -61.27 25.57 53.97
C LYS A 604 -60.87 24.88 55.26
N LYS A 605 -61.85 24.54 56.10
CA LYS A 605 -61.61 23.88 57.39
C LYS A 605 -60.98 22.49 57.20
N ALA A 606 -61.41 21.75 56.19
CA ALA A 606 -60.83 20.46 55.85
C ALA A 606 -59.36 20.57 55.40
N VAL A 607 -58.99 21.63 54.67
CA VAL A 607 -57.58 21.94 54.34
C VAL A 607 -56.78 22.22 55.60
N GLU A 608 -57.29 23.10 56.48
CA GLU A 608 -56.62 23.46 57.74
C GLU A 608 -56.36 22.24 58.64
N ASP A 609 -57.32 21.30 58.71
CA ASP A 609 -57.18 20.05 59.47
C ASP A 609 -56.11 19.12 58.88
N LYS A 610 -55.99 19.05 57.54
CA LYS A 610 -54.93 18.29 56.87
C LYS A 610 -53.55 18.88 57.16
N ILE A 611 -53.44 20.22 57.17
CA ILE A 611 -52.18 20.91 57.48
C ILE A 611 -51.78 20.66 58.95
N ALA A 612 -52.75 20.73 59.87
CA ALA A 612 -52.49 20.48 61.29
C ALA A 612 -52.04 19.04 61.60
N ALA A 613 -52.41 18.07 60.75
CA ALA A 613 -52.01 16.67 60.89
C ALA A 613 -50.59 16.35 60.38
N LEU A 614 -49.90 17.30 59.72
CA LEU A 614 -48.55 17.09 59.21
C LEU A 614 -47.53 16.95 60.36
N PRO A 615 -46.56 16.02 60.27
CA PRO A 615 -45.56 15.84 61.31
C PRO A 615 -44.56 17.01 61.35
N ALA A 616 -43.99 17.26 62.54
CA ALA A 616 -43.02 18.34 62.74
C ALA A 616 -41.70 18.13 61.97
N THR A 617 -41.34 16.88 61.67
CA THR A 617 -40.18 16.53 60.84
C THR A 617 -40.67 15.81 59.60
N ILE A 618 -40.37 16.37 58.42
CA ILE A 618 -40.79 15.83 57.13
C ILE A 618 -39.66 15.01 56.51
N THR A 619 -40.01 13.83 56.00
CA THR A 619 -39.16 12.91 55.23
C THR A 619 -39.90 12.45 53.98
N THR A 620 -39.26 11.69 53.10
CA THR A 620 -39.88 11.13 51.88
C THR A 620 -41.06 10.20 52.18
N ALA A 621 -41.09 9.56 53.35
CA ALA A 621 -42.25 8.77 53.82
C ALA A 621 -43.52 9.61 54.02
N ASN A 622 -43.41 10.93 54.13
CA ASN A 622 -44.53 11.84 54.33
C ASN A 622 -45.09 12.42 53.02
N ALA A 623 -44.57 12.02 51.84
CA ALA A 623 -44.94 12.60 50.55
C ALA A 623 -46.45 12.61 50.27
N ALA A 624 -47.14 11.51 50.55
CA ALA A 624 -48.58 11.40 50.33
C ALA A 624 -49.39 12.37 51.20
N ALA A 625 -49.00 12.55 52.47
CA ALA A 625 -49.71 13.46 53.38
C ALA A 625 -49.51 14.93 53.01
N VAL A 626 -48.27 15.32 52.64
CA VAL A 626 -47.96 16.67 52.18
C VAL A 626 -48.66 16.98 50.85
N THR A 627 -48.65 16.03 49.90
CA THR A 627 -49.36 16.17 48.62
C THR A 627 -50.86 16.31 48.82
N ALA A 628 -51.47 15.48 49.67
CA ALA A 628 -52.90 15.58 49.97
C ALA A 628 -53.30 16.90 50.64
N ALA A 629 -52.41 17.51 51.43
CA ALA A 629 -52.65 18.84 52.01
C ALA A 629 -52.51 19.94 50.96
N PHE A 630 -51.52 19.85 50.06
CA PHE A 630 -51.34 20.75 48.92
C PHE A 630 -52.52 20.71 47.95
N ASP A 631 -52.92 19.53 47.48
CA ASP A 631 -54.03 19.37 46.53
C ASP A 631 -55.35 19.89 47.10
N ALA A 632 -55.59 19.65 48.39
CA ALA A 632 -56.76 20.20 49.07
C ALA A 632 -56.73 21.73 49.12
N ALA A 633 -55.56 22.33 49.37
CA ALA A 633 -55.38 23.78 49.33
C ALA A 633 -55.60 24.34 47.91
N VAL A 634 -55.07 23.68 46.86
CA VAL A 634 -55.30 24.04 45.45
C VAL A 634 -56.79 24.00 45.11
N ALA A 635 -57.48 22.92 45.49
CA ALA A 635 -58.90 22.75 45.21
C ALA A 635 -59.75 23.83 45.91
N TYR A 636 -59.48 24.09 47.19
CA TYR A 636 -60.13 25.18 47.92
C TYR A 636 -59.87 26.53 47.25
N ASN A 637 -58.62 26.82 46.86
CA ASN A 637 -58.26 28.09 46.24
C ASN A 637 -58.97 28.28 44.90
N LYS A 638 -59.07 27.22 44.08
CA LYS A 638 -59.86 27.23 42.84
C LYS A 638 -61.33 27.50 43.11
N ASP A 639 -61.95 26.76 44.01
CA ASP A 639 -63.38 26.89 44.34
C ASP A 639 -63.69 28.26 44.98
N ALA A 640 -62.74 28.83 45.73
CA ALA A 640 -62.84 30.14 46.37
C ALA A 640 -62.44 31.32 45.47
N ASN A 641 -62.04 31.05 44.23
CA ASN A 641 -61.48 32.04 43.31
C ASN A 641 -60.31 32.85 43.92
N LYS A 642 -59.38 32.13 44.54
CA LYS A 642 -58.18 32.66 45.20
C LYS A 642 -56.92 32.08 44.57
N THR A 643 -55.83 32.82 44.67
CA THR A 643 -54.50 32.32 44.31
C THR A 643 -53.91 31.48 45.45
N MET A 644 -52.89 30.67 45.14
CA MET A 644 -52.19 29.81 46.11
C MET A 644 -51.46 30.57 47.22
N ASP A 645 -51.15 31.85 47.01
CA ASP A 645 -50.51 32.72 47.99
C ASP A 645 -51.48 33.44 48.93
N ASN A 646 -52.77 33.09 48.91
CA ASN A 646 -53.69 33.70 49.86
C ASN A 646 -53.35 33.33 51.31
N THR A 647 -53.55 34.30 52.20
CA THR A 647 -53.39 34.14 53.65
C THR A 647 -54.70 33.69 54.31
N ASP A 648 -55.70 33.27 53.53
CA ASP A 648 -57.01 32.93 54.08
C ASP A 648 -56.95 31.60 54.85
N ILE A 649 -56.13 30.63 54.43
CA ILE A 649 -55.95 29.34 55.11
C ILE A 649 -55.05 29.50 56.35
N ALA A 650 -55.54 29.12 57.53
CA ALA A 650 -54.72 29.11 58.74
C ALA A 650 -53.54 28.12 58.62
N ASN A 651 -52.39 28.48 59.19
CA ASN A 651 -51.16 27.66 59.18
C ASN A 651 -50.59 27.33 57.78
N ILE A 652 -50.95 28.08 56.74
CA ILE A 652 -50.41 27.88 55.39
C ILE A 652 -48.87 27.94 55.34
N ALA A 653 -48.24 28.72 56.23
CA ALA A 653 -46.77 28.76 56.38
C ALA A 653 -46.18 27.39 56.80
N THR A 654 -46.88 26.62 57.63
CA THR A 654 -46.47 25.27 58.03
C THR A 654 -46.46 24.33 56.84
N LEU A 655 -47.47 24.40 55.96
CA LEU A 655 -47.51 23.63 54.71
C LEU A 655 -46.33 24.02 53.80
N LYS A 656 -46.06 25.32 53.61
CA LYS A 656 -44.93 25.81 52.79
C LYS A 656 -43.56 25.30 53.29
N LEU A 657 -43.36 25.27 54.61
CA LEU A 657 -42.15 24.69 55.22
C LEU A 657 -42.07 23.18 55.03
N ALA A 658 -43.19 22.47 55.19
CA ALA A 658 -43.25 21.02 55.00
C ALA A 658 -42.94 20.61 53.54
N ILE A 659 -43.48 21.35 52.58
CA ILE A 659 -43.20 21.21 51.14
C ILE A 659 -41.70 21.40 50.87
N SER A 660 -41.10 22.48 51.37
CA SER A 660 -39.65 22.75 51.20
C SER A 660 -38.78 21.64 51.80
N ALA A 661 -39.15 21.13 52.98
CA ALA A 661 -38.44 20.04 53.63
C ALA A 661 -38.55 18.72 52.86
N LEU A 662 -39.74 18.39 52.34
CA LEU A 662 -39.95 17.22 51.49
C LEU A 662 -39.13 17.31 50.20
N ALA A 663 -39.17 18.45 49.50
CA ALA A 663 -38.43 18.65 48.26
C ALA A 663 -36.93 18.48 48.48
N LYS A 664 -36.39 19.00 49.59
CA LYS A 664 -34.98 18.80 49.96
C LYS A 664 -34.65 17.33 50.24
N ALA A 665 -35.54 16.58 50.88
CA ALA A 665 -35.36 15.16 51.15
C ALA A 665 -35.37 14.33 49.85
N GLU A 666 -36.36 14.56 48.96
CA GLU A 666 -36.45 13.89 47.66
C GLU A 666 -35.22 14.19 46.78
N LYS A 667 -34.83 15.47 46.68
CA LYS A 667 -33.64 15.88 45.91
C LYS A 667 -32.38 15.18 46.43
N LYS A 668 -32.20 15.11 47.75
CA LYS A 668 -31.05 14.45 48.38
C LYS A 668 -31.01 12.95 48.05
N GLU A 669 -32.14 12.24 48.10
CA GLU A 669 -32.18 10.82 47.75
C GLU A 669 -31.73 10.58 46.29
N ILE A 670 -32.11 11.46 45.36
CA ILE A 670 -31.67 11.41 43.96
C ILE A 670 -30.15 11.67 43.85
N THR A 671 -29.65 12.74 44.46
CA THR A 671 -28.21 13.08 44.45
C THR A 671 -27.35 11.98 45.08
N ASP A 672 -27.78 11.40 46.20
CA ASP A 672 -27.07 10.29 46.86
C ASP A 672 -27.04 9.03 45.98
N ALA A 673 -28.08 8.80 45.16
CA ALA A 673 -28.12 7.69 44.21
C ALA A 673 -27.20 7.92 43.00
N ILE A 674 -27.14 9.15 42.48
CA ILE A 674 -26.21 9.54 41.41
C ILE A 674 -24.76 9.37 41.87
N ALA A 675 -24.44 9.77 43.11
CA ALA A 675 -23.09 9.65 43.68
C ALA A 675 -22.61 8.19 43.84
N LYS A 676 -23.51 7.20 43.78
CA LYS A 676 -23.17 5.77 43.84
C LYS A 676 -22.87 5.15 42.48
N LEU A 677 -23.08 5.88 41.38
CA LEU A 677 -22.77 5.38 40.04
C LEU A 677 -21.27 5.18 39.86
N PRO A 678 -20.83 4.15 39.12
CA PRO A 678 -19.42 3.95 38.84
C PRO A 678 -18.85 5.10 37.98
N ALA A 679 -17.55 5.36 38.15
CA ALA A 679 -16.85 6.35 37.33
C ALA A 679 -16.89 5.98 35.84
N ASN A 680 -16.60 4.70 35.55
CA ASN A 680 -16.72 4.10 34.22
C ASN A 680 -18.02 3.31 34.14
N VAL A 681 -18.97 3.80 33.37
CA VAL A 681 -20.28 3.16 33.16
C VAL A 681 -20.21 2.10 32.06
N THR A 682 -21.07 1.09 32.17
CA THR A 682 -21.22 -0.01 31.22
C THR A 682 -22.70 -0.23 30.87
N SER A 683 -23.01 -1.10 29.91
CA SER A 683 -24.40 -1.48 29.58
C SER A 683 -25.23 -1.96 30.78
N ALA A 684 -24.59 -2.52 31.81
CA ALA A 684 -25.28 -2.95 33.04
C ALA A 684 -25.82 -1.77 33.87
N ASP A 685 -25.26 -0.58 33.73
CA ASP A 685 -25.66 0.63 34.48
C ASP A 685 -26.80 1.40 33.79
N LYS A 686 -27.09 1.08 32.52
CA LYS A 686 -27.97 1.84 31.63
C LYS A 686 -29.35 2.12 32.24
N GLU A 687 -30.02 1.09 32.72
CA GLU A 687 -31.39 1.19 33.24
C GLU A 687 -31.46 2.03 34.53
N ASN A 688 -30.45 1.89 35.39
CA ASN A 688 -30.34 2.70 36.59
C ASN A 688 -30.12 4.19 36.26
N ILE A 689 -29.27 4.48 35.26
CA ILE A 689 -29.02 5.85 34.80
C ILE A 689 -30.29 6.45 34.15
N LYS A 690 -30.98 5.72 33.27
CA LYS A 690 -32.28 6.14 32.68
C LYS A 690 -33.29 6.49 33.78
N THR A 691 -33.39 5.64 34.80
CA THR A 691 -34.26 5.86 35.96
C THR A 691 -33.90 7.14 36.72
N LEU A 692 -32.60 7.42 36.91
CA LEU A 692 -32.14 8.61 37.61
C LEU A 692 -32.40 9.90 36.80
N VAL A 693 -32.18 9.90 35.47
CA VAL A 693 -32.53 11.02 34.59
C VAL A 693 -34.03 11.31 34.64
N ALA A 694 -34.87 10.27 34.60
CA ALA A 694 -36.32 10.43 34.71
C ALA A 694 -36.73 11.02 36.07
N LYS A 695 -36.06 10.62 37.17
CA LYS A 695 -36.29 11.19 38.50
C LYS A 695 -35.89 12.66 38.61
N GLU A 696 -34.78 13.07 38.00
CA GLU A 696 -34.39 14.50 37.95
C GLU A 696 -35.41 15.34 37.17
N LYS A 697 -35.87 14.85 36.01
CA LYS A 697 -36.91 15.51 35.21
C LYS A 697 -38.24 15.60 35.94
N ALA A 698 -38.71 14.49 36.54
CA ALA A 698 -39.95 14.47 37.32
C ALA A 698 -39.87 15.37 38.56
N PHE A 699 -38.70 15.47 39.22
CA PHE A 699 -38.50 16.45 40.29
C PHE A 699 -38.64 17.88 39.78
N ASN A 700 -38.04 18.19 38.63
CA ASN A 700 -38.15 19.49 37.99
C ASN A 700 -39.60 19.81 37.59
N GLU A 701 -40.37 18.88 37.03
CA GLU A 701 -41.80 19.07 36.74
C GLU A 701 -42.62 19.45 37.98
N LYS A 702 -42.30 18.85 39.14
CA LYS A 702 -42.93 19.24 40.41
C LYS A 702 -42.60 20.68 40.83
N CYS A 703 -41.54 21.28 40.29
CA CYS A 703 -41.14 22.67 40.55
C CYS A 703 -41.79 23.70 39.61
N ASP A 704 -42.61 23.27 38.64
CA ASP A 704 -43.30 24.19 37.73
C ASP A 704 -44.38 25.03 38.45
N THR A 705 -44.79 26.13 37.83
CA THR A 705 -45.83 27.02 38.37
C THR A 705 -47.12 26.26 38.67
N GLY A 706 -47.68 26.47 39.86
CA GLY A 706 -48.89 25.79 40.33
C GLY A 706 -48.68 24.33 40.76
N LYS A 707 -47.44 23.81 40.75
CA LYS A 707 -47.09 22.47 41.25
C LYS A 707 -46.55 22.53 42.68
N ILE A 708 -46.45 21.36 43.30
CA ILE A 708 -46.18 21.23 44.74
C ILE A 708 -44.84 21.85 45.17
N TYR A 709 -43.81 21.86 44.33
CA TYR A 709 -42.47 22.40 44.64
C TYR A 709 -42.19 23.72 43.92
N GLU A 710 -43.22 24.48 43.55
CA GLU A 710 -43.06 25.82 42.99
C GLU A 710 -42.11 26.67 43.84
N GLY A 711 -41.13 27.31 43.20
CA GLY A 711 -40.10 28.15 43.86
C GLY A 711 -38.94 27.39 44.52
N VAL A 712 -38.93 26.05 44.49
CA VAL A 712 -37.79 25.23 44.95
C VAL A 712 -36.69 25.17 43.87
N THR A 713 -35.43 25.10 44.30
CA THR A 713 -34.28 24.97 43.39
C THR A 713 -34.30 23.65 42.62
N ARG A 714 -34.49 23.76 41.30
CA ARG A 714 -34.46 22.66 40.31
C ARG A 714 -33.09 21.99 40.22
N PHE A 715 -33.04 20.81 39.62
CA PHE A 715 -31.80 20.33 38.98
C PHE A 715 -31.51 21.22 37.77
N THR A 716 -30.28 21.66 37.64
CA THR A 716 -29.81 22.45 36.51
C THR A 716 -29.73 21.58 35.25
N ASP A 717 -29.85 22.20 34.08
CA ASP A 717 -29.70 21.49 32.80
C ASP A 717 -28.32 20.83 32.68
N ALA A 718 -27.29 21.42 33.30
CA ALA A 718 -25.94 20.86 33.34
C ALA A 718 -25.85 19.57 34.18
N GLU A 719 -26.55 19.49 35.31
CA GLU A 719 -26.64 18.27 36.13
C GLU A 719 -27.32 17.13 35.36
N ILE A 720 -28.46 17.43 34.71
CA ILE A 720 -29.20 16.47 33.89
C ILE A 720 -28.37 16.03 32.67
N THR A 721 -27.68 16.97 32.02
CA THR A 721 -26.81 16.69 30.86
C THR A 721 -25.64 15.79 31.25
N THR A 722 -25.00 16.04 32.40
CA THR A 722 -23.88 15.21 32.89
C THR A 722 -24.29 13.73 33.03
N LEU A 723 -25.50 13.48 33.52
CA LEU A 723 -26.03 12.13 33.65
C LEU A 723 -26.46 11.55 32.29
N THR A 724 -27.04 12.38 31.41
CA THR A 724 -27.43 12.00 30.04
C THR A 724 -26.20 11.63 29.19
N ASP A 725 -25.08 12.32 29.34
CA ASP A 725 -23.82 12.03 28.63
C ASP A 725 -23.25 10.64 28.99
N LYS A 726 -23.55 10.12 30.19
CA LYS A 726 -23.23 8.73 30.54
C LYS A 726 -24.04 7.73 29.70
N LEU A 727 -25.29 8.03 29.35
CA LEU A 727 -26.08 7.21 28.41
C LEU A 727 -25.52 7.29 26.99
N VAL A 728 -25.06 8.46 26.55
CA VAL A 728 -24.36 8.64 25.27
C VAL A 728 -23.09 7.80 25.21
N THR A 729 -22.33 7.75 26.31
CA THR A 729 -21.14 6.89 26.44
C THR A 729 -21.50 5.41 26.29
N ILE A 730 -22.57 4.95 26.95
CA ILE A 730 -23.04 3.56 26.84
C ILE A 730 -23.50 3.25 25.41
N ARG A 731 -24.24 4.15 24.75
CA ARG A 731 -24.64 3.98 23.34
C ARG A 731 -23.43 3.79 22.43
N GLY A 732 -22.34 4.53 22.66
CA GLY A 732 -21.09 4.36 21.93
C GLY A 732 -20.42 3.00 22.14
N GLN A 733 -20.43 2.49 23.37
CA GLN A 733 -19.93 1.14 23.70
C GLN A 733 -20.74 0.04 22.99
N GLU A 734 -22.07 0.17 22.97
CA GLU A 734 -22.95 -0.80 22.33
C GLU A 734 -22.87 -0.76 20.80
N LEU A 735 -22.80 0.43 20.19
CA LEU A 735 -22.54 0.57 18.76
C LEU A 735 -21.21 -0.08 18.36
N ALA A 736 -20.16 0.11 19.17
CA ALA A 736 -18.87 -0.54 18.95
C ALA A 736 -18.97 -2.07 19.06
N ALA A 737 -19.80 -2.60 19.98
CA ALA A 737 -20.06 -4.03 20.08
C ALA A 737 -20.80 -4.59 18.85
N VAL A 738 -21.81 -3.87 18.32
CA VAL A 738 -22.50 -4.25 17.08
C VAL A 738 -21.53 -4.28 15.90
N LYS A 739 -20.76 -3.20 15.70
CA LYS A 739 -19.76 -3.11 14.63
C LYS A 739 -18.75 -4.26 14.72
N LYS A 740 -18.23 -4.54 15.93
CA LYS A 740 -17.32 -5.65 16.18
C LYS A 740 -17.93 -7.02 15.88
N ALA A 741 -19.21 -7.23 16.18
CA ALA A 741 -19.89 -8.50 15.90
C ALA A 741 -20.11 -8.72 14.39
N ILE A 742 -20.51 -7.67 13.66
CA ILE A 742 -20.63 -7.71 12.19
C ILE A 742 -19.25 -7.95 11.55
N ASP A 743 -18.21 -7.27 12.03
CA ASP A 743 -16.84 -7.43 11.51
C ASP A 743 -16.26 -8.82 11.77
N ALA A 744 -16.75 -9.54 12.79
CA ALA A 744 -16.38 -10.92 13.05
C ALA A 744 -17.00 -11.93 12.07
N ILE A 745 -17.98 -11.53 11.24
CA ILE A 745 -18.58 -12.40 10.23
C ILE A 745 -17.62 -12.58 9.04
N PRO A 746 -17.24 -13.83 8.71
CA PRO A 746 -16.44 -14.11 7.52
C PRO A 746 -17.23 -13.87 6.24
N PHE A 747 -16.62 -13.34 5.17
CA PHE A 747 -17.32 -13.16 3.88
C PHE A 747 -17.79 -14.48 3.25
N ASN A 748 -16.98 -15.54 3.34
CA ASN A 748 -17.40 -16.88 2.92
C ASN A 748 -18.12 -17.55 4.09
N VAL A 749 -19.42 -17.26 4.20
CA VAL A 749 -20.27 -17.81 5.24
C VAL A 749 -20.49 -19.30 4.98
N THR A 750 -20.34 -20.10 6.03
CA THR A 750 -20.58 -21.55 6.02
C THR A 750 -21.50 -21.88 7.19
N GLU A 751 -22.04 -23.10 7.25
CA GLU A 751 -22.88 -23.54 8.37
C GLU A 751 -22.20 -23.37 9.74
N ALA A 752 -20.87 -23.50 9.81
CA ALA A 752 -20.11 -23.31 11.06
C ALA A 752 -20.16 -21.86 11.59
N HIS A 753 -20.49 -20.89 10.73
CA HIS A 753 -20.55 -19.46 11.08
C HIS A 753 -21.94 -19.01 11.52
N LYS A 754 -22.95 -19.90 11.55
CA LYS A 754 -24.34 -19.56 11.91
C LYS A 754 -24.47 -18.77 13.21
N ALA A 755 -23.79 -19.23 14.26
CA ALA A 755 -23.83 -18.57 15.57
C ALA A 755 -23.26 -17.14 15.56
N LEU A 756 -22.28 -16.84 14.70
CA LEU A 756 -21.70 -15.50 14.56
C LEU A 756 -22.71 -14.53 13.92
N VAL A 757 -23.36 -14.97 12.84
CA VAL A 757 -24.37 -14.18 12.12
C VAL A 757 -25.58 -13.91 13.02
N GLU A 758 -26.08 -14.94 13.71
CA GLU A 758 -27.20 -14.79 14.66
C GLU A 758 -26.85 -13.84 15.82
N THR A 759 -25.62 -13.90 16.34
CA THR A 759 -25.16 -12.98 17.41
C THR A 759 -25.07 -11.54 16.92
N ALA A 760 -24.52 -11.32 15.72
CA ALA A 760 -24.42 -9.98 15.14
C ALA A 760 -25.80 -9.37 14.85
N ARG A 761 -26.74 -10.16 14.31
CA ARG A 761 -28.13 -9.75 14.12
C ARG A 761 -28.81 -9.41 15.44
N ALA A 762 -28.68 -10.25 16.46
CA ALA A 762 -29.28 -10.00 17.76
C ALA A 762 -28.78 -8.70 18.41
N LEU A 763 -27.47 -8.40 18.30
CA LEU A 763 -26.89 -7.14 18.79
C LEU A 763 -27.38 -5.94 17.97
N TYR A 764 -27.43 -6.08 16.64
CA TYR A 764 -27.94 -5.04 15.74
C TYR A 764 -29.39 -4.69 16.08
N ASP A 765 -30.28 -5.69 16.14
CA ASP A 765 -31.71 -5.49 16.40
C ASP A 765 -31.94 -4.88 17.79
N ALA A 766 -31.19 -5.33 18.81
CA ALA A 766 -31.27 -4.76 20.15
C ALA A 766 -30.83 -3.29 20.19
N TYR A 767 -29.77 -2.93 19.45
CA TYR A 767 -29.29 -1.55 19.35
C TYR A 767 -30.33 -0.65 18.65
N VAL A 768 -30.84 -1.10 17.50
CA VAL A 768 -31.84 -0.34 16.74
C VAL A 768 -33.12 -0.16 17.58
N ALA A 769 -33.62 -1.21 18.21
CA ALA A 769 -34.84 -1.13 19.03
C ALA A 769 -34.69 -0.19 20.25
N GLU A 770 -33.51 -0.15 20.87
CA GLU A 770 -33.26 0.63 22.08
C GLU A 770 -33.04 2.12 21.82
N TYR A 771 -32.36 2.47 20.73
CA TYR A 771 -31.88 3.84 20.48
C TYR A 771 -32.58 4.56 19.35
N THR A 772 -33.47 3.88 18.64
CA THR A 772 -34.31 4.52 17.65
C THR A 772 -35.44 5.26 18.34
N ASP A 773 -35.36 6.58 18.31
CA ASP A 773 -36.42 7.46 18.82
C ASP A 773 -36.58 8.62 17.84
N TYR A 774 -37.61 8.51 17.01
CA TYR A 774 -37.96 9.51 16.01
C TYR A 774 -38.74 10.69 16.58
N THR A 775 -39.19 10.60 17.83
CA THR A 775 -39.96 11.64 18.52
C THR A 775 -39.05 12.56 19.33
N ALA A 776 -37.83 12.13 19.64
CA ALA A 776 -36.83 12.94 20.32
C ALA A 776 -36.06 13.86 19.34
N PRO A 777 -35.62 15.06 19.77
CA PRO A 777 -34.65 15.83 19.02
C PRO A 777 -33.38 15.01 18.74
N ALA A 778 -32.64 15.37 17.69
CA ALA A 778 -31.45 14.63 17.27
C ALA A 778 -30.52 14.33 18.47
N PRO A 779 -30.21 13.05 18.72
CA PRO A 779 -29.47 12.68 19.92
C PRO A 779 -28.08 13.33 19.91
N SER A 780 -27.65 13.81 21.07
CA SER A 780 -26.34 14.42 21.27
C SER A 780 -25.21 13.43 20.96
N GLY A 781 -24.04 13.93 20.55
CA GLY A 781 -22.85 13.10 20.29
C GLY A 781 -22.70 12.58 18.85
N GLY A 782 -23.44 13.14 17.88
CA GLY A 782 -23.31 12.79 16.46
C GLY A 782 -24.07 11.52 16.05
N TYR A 783 -25.02 11.07 16.86
CA TYR A 783 -25.87 9.92 16.56
C TYR A 783 -27.15 10.32 15.83
N ASN A 784 -27.76 9.35 15.17
CA ASN A 784 -29.00 9.53 14.41
C ASN A 784 -30.24 9.21 15.27
N GLN A 785 -31.37 9.85 14.96
CA GLN A 785 -32.69 9.48 15.49
C GLN A 785 -33.05 8.04 15.07
N ASN A 786 -32.77 7.69 13.82
CA ASN A 786 -32.72 6.29 13.40
C ASN A 786 -31.37 5.68 13.76
N ALA A 787 -31.33 4.85 14.81
CA ALA A 787 -30.10 4.19 15.23
C ALA A 787 -29.56 3.22 14.16
N ALA A 788 -30.38 2.73 13.22
CA ALA A 788 -29.88 1.94 12.09
C ALA A 788 -28.90 2.74 11.21
N LYS A 789 -29.08 4.06 11.09
CA LYS A 789 -28.17 4.96 10.33
C LYS A 789 -26.83 5.21 11.03
N ASP A 790 -26.69 4.83 12.31
CA ASP A 790 -25.39 4.87 13.00
C ASP A 790 -24.43 3.77 12.52
N ILE A 791 -24.99 2.79 11.79
CA ILE A 791 -24.29 1.69 11.14
C ILE A 791 -24.30 1.99 9.64
N PRO A 792 -23.13 2.16 9.00
CA PRO A 792 -23.09 2.41 7.57
C PRO A 792 -23.80 1.31 6.76
N ASP A 793 -24.55 1.69 5.73
CA ASP A 793 -25.31 0.77 4.85
C ASP A 793 -24.44 -0.40 4.35
N ALA A 794 -23.16 -0.13 4.05
CA ALA A 794 -22.20 -1.16 3.66
C ALA A 794 -22.04 -2.26 4.72
N LYS A 795 -21.94 -1.91 6.02
CA LYS A 795 -21.81 -2.90 7.11
C LYS A 795 -23.13 -3.65 7.34
N PHE A 796 -24.27 -2.96 7.22
CA PHE A 796 -25.56 -3.64 7.30
C PHE A 796 -25.71 -4.67 6.16
N LYS A 797 -25.31 -4.30 4.94
CA LYS A 797 -25.30 -5.18 3.78
C LYS A 797 -24.43 -6.43 4.01
N GLU A 798 -23.27 -6.29 4.66
CA GLU A 798 -22.43 -7.46 5.04
C GLU A 798 -23.19 -8.47 5.91
N LEU A 799 -23.97 -7.99 6.89
CA LEU A 799 -24.81 -8.85 7.74
C LEU A 799 -25.96 -9.50 6.94
N ALA A 800 -26.66 -8.73 6.10
CA ALA A 800 -27.77 -9.23 5.30
C ALA A 800 -27.34 -10.27 4.26
N ASP A 801 -26.20 -10.05 3.59
CA ASP A 801 -25.64 -10.99 2.61
C ASP A 801 -25.21 -12.31 3.31
N ALA A 802 -24.69 -12.22 4.53
CA ALA A 802 -24.32 -13.38 5.33
C ALA A 802 -25.54 -14.25 5.71
N GLU A 803 -26.65 -13.62 6.10
CA GLU A 803 -27.92 -14.29 6.39
C GLU A 803 -28.51 -14.96 5.15
N ALA A 804 -28.51 -14.26 4.01
CA ALA A 804 -28.97 -14.82 2.74
C ALA A 804 -28.15 -16.05 2.33
N THR A 805 -26.83 -16.01 2.56
CA THR A 805 -25.93 -17.14 2.29
C THR A 805 -26.25 -18.34 3.18
N LEU A 806 -26.47 -18.14 4.49
CA LEU A 806 -26.90 -19.22 5.38
C LEU A 806 -28.23 -19.84 4.95
N ALA A 807 -29.21 -19.02 4.59
CA ALA A 807 -30.50 -19.50 4.13
C ALA A 807 -30.38 -20.35 2.85
N ALA A 808 -29.50 -19.96 1.93
CA ALA A 808 -29.21 -20.73 0.72
C ALA A 808 -28.53 -22.08 1.03
N LEU A 809 -27.56 -22.10 1.95
CA LEU A 809 -26.89 -23.32 2.41
C LEU A 809 -27.85 -24.30 3.07
N GLU A 810 -28.74 -23.81 3.94
CA GLU A 810 -29.77 -24.62 4.58
C GLU A 810 -30.72 -25.23 3.55
N LYS A 811 -31.10 -24.46 2.52
CA LYS A 811 -31.93 -24.94 1.41
C LYS A 811 -31.23 -26.01 0.58
N ASP A 812 -29.95 -25.82 0.23
CA ASP A 812 -29.17 -26.80 -0.54
C ASP A 812 -28.95 -28.11 0.25
N ALA A 813 -28.71 -28.02 1.56
CA ALA A 813 -28.63 -29.19 2.43
C ALA A 813 -29.92 -30.01 2.42
N VAL A 814 -31.08 -29.34 2.51
CA VAL A 814 -32.40 -29.99 2.40
C VAL A 814 -32.61 -30.61 1.01
N GLU A 815 -32.26 -29.91 -0.05
CA GLU A 815 -32.41 -30.40 -1.43
C GLU A 815 -31.53 -31.63 -1.70
N LYS A 816 -30.29 -31.65 -1.18
CA LYS A 816 -29.41 -32.83 -1.22
C LYS A 816 -30.01 -34.04 -0.51
N ILE A 817 -30.61 -33.84 0.66
CA ILE A 817 -31.30 -34.92 1.40
C ILE A 817 -32.50 -35.44 0.59
N ILE A 818 -33.32 -34.55 0.01
CA ILE A 818 -34.46 -34.94 -0.83
C ILE A 818 -33.97 -35.75 -2.04
N LYS A 819 -32.97 -35.28 -2.78
CA LYS A 819 -32.38 -36.00 -3.93
C LYS A 819 -31.79 -37.35 -3.53
N ALA A 820 -31.14 -37.44 -2.36
CA ALA A 820 -30.62 -38.71 -1.84
C ALA A 820 -31.75 -39.72 -1.58
N VAL A 821 -32.88 -39.28 -1.00
CA VAL A 821 -34.06 -40.12 -0.76
C VAL A 821 -34.75 -40.51 -2.07
N GLU A 822 -34.97 -39.57 -3.00
CA GLU A 822 -35.65 -39.82 -4.28
C GLU A 822 -34.86 -40.75 -5.20
N SER A 823 -33.53 -40.66 -5.16
CA SER A 823 -32.65 -41.53 -5.94
C SER A 823 -32.49 -42.94 -5.35
N PHE A 824 -32.92 -43.15 -4.10
CA PHE A 824 -32.76 -44.41 -3.39
C PHE A 824 -33.70 -45.50 -3.93
N LYS A 825 -33.13 -46.57 -4.48
CA LYS A 825 -33.86 -47.70 -5.06
C LYS A 825 -33.43 -49.03 -4.46
N ILE A 826 -34.40 -49.88 -4.10
CA ILE A 826 -34.17 -51.27 -3.65
C ILE A 826 -34.63 -52.26 -4.72
N LYS A 827 -33.75 -53.16 -5.14
CA LYS A 827 -34.06 -54.27 -6.05
C LYS A 827 -33.92 -55.60 -5.34
N VAL A 828 -35.03 -56.30 -5.15
CA VAL A 828 -35.06 -57.62 -4.49
C VAL A 828 -34.89 -58.74 -5.51
N THR A 829 -34.05 -59.72 -5.19
CA THR A 829 -33.82 -60.93 -5.99
C THR A 829 -33.88 -62.16 -5.11
N THR A 830 -34.37 -63.28 -5.66
CA THR A 830 -34.36 -64.56 -4.96
C THR A 830 -33.52 -65.56 -5.73
N LYS A 831 -32.62 -66.26 -5.03
CA LYS A 831 -31.74 -67.27 -5.63
C LYS A 831 -31.58 -68.48 -4.74
N ARG A 832 -31.36 -69.63 -5.35
CA ARG A 832 -30.95 -70.83 -4.64
C ARG A 832 -29.56 -70.59 -4.05
N TYR A 833 -29.41 -70.90 -2.77
CA TYR A 833 -28.15 -70.83 -2.03
C TYR A 833 -27.78 -72.25 -1.58
N THR A 834 -26.49 -72.51 -1.30
CA THR A 834 -25.89 -73.85 -1.06
C THR A 834 -26.86 -74.89 -0.45
N GLY A 835 -27.01 -76.02 -1.16
CA GLY A 835 -27.97 -77.08 -0.84
C GLY A 835 -29.40 -76.79 -1.31
N SER A 836 -30.38 -77.02 -0.43
CA SER A 836 -31.83 -76.79 -0.64
C SER A 836 -32.34 -75.48 -0.04
N LYS A 837 -31.44 -74.52 0.25
CA LYS A 837 -31.76 -73.24 0.89
C LYS A 837 -32.08 -72.18 -0.17
N MET A 838 -33.11 -71.36 0.06
CA MET A 838 -33.40 -70.17 -0.74
C MET A 838 -32.93 -68.92 0.00
N ARG A 839 -32.29 -67.99 -0.70
CA ARG A 839 -31.89 -66.69 -0.17
C ARG A 839 -32.55 -65.56 -0.96
N ILE A 840 -33.11 -64.62 -0.22
CA ILE A 840 -33.66 -63.37 -0.70
C ILE A 840 -32.58 -62.33 -0.47
N ASN A 841 -32.07 -61.73 -1.54
CA ASN A 841 -31.06 -60.69 -1.51
C ASN A 841 -31.67 -59.42 -2.04
N TRP A 842 -31.12 -58.28 -1.67
CA TRP A 842 -31.44 -57.03 -2.33
C TRP A 842 -30.18 -56.25 -2.61
N THR A 843 -30.23 -55.47 -3.67
CA THR A 843 -29.25 -54.46 -3.98
C THR A 843 -29.92 -53.11 -3.90
N THR A 844 -29.12 -52.13 -3.56
CA THR A 844 -29.50 -50.74 -3.37
C THR A 844 -28.73 -49.89 -4.37
N THR A 845 -29.35 -48.81 -4.81
CA THR A 845 -28.74 -47.81 -5.68
C THR A 845 -29.12 -46.46 -5.11
N GLY A 846 -28.14 -45.61 -4.84
CA GLY A 846 -28.30 -44.37 -4.07
C GLY A 846 -27.46 -44.38 -2.78
N ASP A 847 -27.56 -43.32 -1.99
CA ASP A 847 -26.85 -43.17 -0.72
C ASP A 847 -27.51 -44.02 0.39
N GLU A 848 -26.73 -44.89 1.05
CA GLU A 848 -27.17 -45.75 2.16
C GLU A 848 -26.74 -45.25 3.54
N SER A 849 -25.95 -44.17 3.60
CA SER A 849 -25.29 -43.70 4.83
C SER A 849 -26.25 -43.42 5.98
N ALA A 850 -27.48 -42.98 5.67
CA ALA A 850 -28.53 -42.65 6.64
C ALA A 850 -29.48 -43.82 7.00
N ILE A 851 -29.24 -45.05 6.53
CA ILE A 851 -30.19 -46.17 6.70
C ILE A 851 -29.85 -47.05 7.91
N ASP A 852 -30.76 -47.09 8.89
CA ASP A 852 -30.64 -47.93 10.09
C ASP A 852 -30.82 -49.45 9.86
N GLY A 853 -31.21 -49.84 8.66
CA GLY A 853 -31.43 -51.24 8.24
C GLY A 853 -32.77 -51.50 7.56
N TYR A 854 -32.87 -52.64 6.90
CA TYR A 854 -33.97 -53.06 6.03
C TYR A 854 -35.06 -53.81 6.81
N ARG A 855 -36.33 -53.45 6.59
CA ARG A 855 -37.48 -54.13 7.20
C ARG A 855 -38.07 -55.15 6.24
N VAL A 856 -37.84 -56.42 6.50
CA VAL A 856 -38.34 -57.48 5.63
C VAL A 856 -39.72 -57.94 6.09
N TYR A 857 -40.61 -58.17 5.13
CA TYR A 857 -41.94 -58.73 5.31
C TYR A 857 -42.16 -59.90 4.35
N TYR A 858 -43.09 -60.80 4.67
CA TYR A 858 -43.47 -61.94 3.83
C TYR A 858 -44.98 -62.14 3.71
N SER A 859 -45.43 -62.75 2.62
CA SER A 859 -46.84 -63.12 2.38
C SER A 859 -46.93 -64.44 1.62
N THR A 860 -47.97 -65.23 1.87
CA THR A 860 -48.33 -66.40 1.03
C THR A 860 -49.30 -66.05 -0.09
N LYS A 861 -49.73 -64.78 -0.18
CA LYS A 861 -50.66 -64.25 -1.20
C LYS A 861 -49.93 -63.24 -2.10
N LYS A 862 -50.20 -63.31 -3.41
CA LYS A 862 -49.69 -62.36 -4.42
C LYS A 862 -50.50 -61.06 -4.42
N SER A 863 -50.79 -60.51 -3.24
CA SER A 863 -51.50 -59.24 -3.09
C SER A 863 -50.55 -58.18 -2.55
N ASN A 864 -50.78 -56.91 -2.89
CA ASN A 864 -50.03 -55.79 -2.32
C ASN A 864 -50.37 -55.54 -0.83
N SER A 865 -51.37 -56.23 -0.29
CA SER A 865 -51.79 -56.21 1.11
C SER A 865 -51.56 -57.57 1.79
N GLY A 866 -51.47 -57.58 3.13
CA GLY A 866 -51.38 -58.80 3.94
C GLY A 866 -49.96 -59.33 4.19
N TYR A 867 -48.93 -58.53 3.92
CA TYR A 867 -47.56 -58.85 4.30
C TYR A 867 -47.37 -58.80 5.82
N LYS A 868 -46.75 -59.83 6.39
CA LYS A 868 -46.41 -59.91 7.81
C LYS A 868 -44.95 -59.55 8.02
N TYR A 869 -44.68 -58.75 9.04
CA TYR A 869 -43.32 -58.39 9.43
C TYR A 869 -42.51 -59.65 9.76
N LEU A 870 -41.28 -59.70 9.26
CA LEU A 870 -40.37 -60.81 9.47
C LEU A 870 -39.23 -60.41 10.39
N THR A 871 -38.47 -59.38 10.01
CA THR A 871 -37.31 -58.91 10.78
C THR A 871 -36.80 -57.56 10.26
N LYS A 872 -35.99 -56.87 11.07
CA LYS A 872 -35.16 -55.74 10.67
C LYS A 872 -33.71 -56.25 10.58
N THR A 873 -33.01 -55.96 9.51
CA THR A 873 -31.62 -56.40 9.34
C THR A 873 -30.79 -55.37 8.60
N THR A 874 -29.53 -55.20 8.97
CA THR A 874 -28.54 -54.42 8.22
C THR A 874 -27.93 -55.22 7.07
N LYS A 875 -28.14 -56.54 7.03
CA LYS A 875 -27.63 -57.41 5.97
C LYS A 875 -28.45 -57.24 4.71
N LYS A 876 -27.82 -57.25 3.54
CA LYS A 876 -28.49 -57.19 2.22
C LYS A 876 -29.16 -58.52 1.78
N TYR A 877 -29.46 -59.39 2.74
CA TYR A 877 -30.08 -60.68 2.48
C TYR A 877 -30.74 -61.29 3.71
N ILE A 878 -31.66 -62.21 3.46
CA ILE A 878 -32.25 -63.15 4.43
C ILE A 878 -32.42 -64.53 3.79
N ASN A 879 -32.22 -65.57 4.60
CA ASN A 879 -32.50 -66.94 4.18
C ASN A 879 -33.99 -67.26 4.41
N HIS A 880 -34.62 -67.94 3.45
CA HIS A 880 -36.00 -68.40 3.54
C HIS A 880 -36.25 -69.33 4.75
N THR A 881 -35.21 -69.96 5.28
CA THR A 881 -35.28 -70.76 6.51
C THR A 881 -35.87 -70.00 7.70
N SER A 882 -35.75 -68.68 7.72
CA SER A 882 -36.26 -67.82 8.80
C SER A 882 -37.79 -67.80 8.92
N ILE A 883 -38.55 -68.31 7.95
CA ILE A 883 -40.02 -68.42 8.01
C ILE A 883 -40.55 -69.86 7.98
N LYS A 884 -39.67 -70.88 7.93
CA LYS A 884 -40.06 -72.29 7.72
C LYS A 884 -41.04 -72.84 8.76
N LYS A 885 -41.07 -72.28 9.98
CA LYS A 885 -42.02 -72.70 11.03
C LYS A 885 -43.47 -72.31 10.72
N ASN A 886 -43.69 -71.38 9.79
CA ASN A 886 -44.97 -70.71 9.58
C ASN A 886 -45.60 -70.96 8.19
N VAL A 887 -44.97 -71.79 7.34
CA VAL A 887 -45.40 -72.00 5.96
C VAL A 887 -45.24 -73.46 5.54
N LYS A 888 -46.28 -74.05 4.92
CA LYS A 888 -46.27 -75.46 4.45
C LYS A 888 -45.37 -75.66 3.23
N LYS A 889 -44.74 -76.83 3.12
CA LYS A 889 -43.94 -77.22 1.93
C LYS A 889 -44.80 -77.13 0.66
N GLY A 890 -44.22 -76.57 -0.42
CA GLY A 890 -44.92 -76.32 -1.69
C GLY A 890 -45.66 -74.98 -1.78
N THR A 891 -45.73 -74.20 -0.69
CA THR A 891 -46.37 -72.88 -0.71
C THR A 891 -45.47 -71.83 -1.38
N ARG A 892 -46.04 -71.05 -2.31
CA ARG A 892 -45.36 -69.89 -2.89
C ARG A 892 -45.35 -68.73 -1.88
N VAL A 893 -44.18 -68.15 -1.65
CA VAL A 893 -44.00 -67.02 -0.70
C VAL A 893 -43.47 -65.81 -1.45
N TYR A 894 -44.05 -64.65 -1.14
CA TYR A 894 -43.68 -63.34 -1.65
C TYR A 894 -42.99 -62.55 -0.54
N TYR A 895 -42.02 -61.72 -0.92
CA TYR A 895 -41.21 -60.93 0.01
C TYR A 895 -41.29 -59.44 -0.35
N ARG A 896 -41.29 -58.60 0.69
CA ARG A 896 -41.14 -57.15 0.58
C ARG A 896 -40.00 -56.73 1.51
N VAL A 897 -39.13 -55.87 1.02
CA VAL A 897 -37.97 -55.33 1.75
C VAL A 897 -38.17 -53.84 1.89
#